data_AF-A0A2E8JWR7-F1
#
_entry.id   AF-A0A2E8JWR7-F1
#
_cell.length_a   1.000
_cell.length_b   1.000
_cell.length_c   1.000
_cell.angle_alpha   90.00
_cell.angle_beta   90.00
_cell.angle_gamma   90.00
#
_symmetry.space_group_name_H-M   'P 1'
#
loop_
_entity.id
_entity.type
_entity.pdbx_description
1 polymer ?
#
loop_
_entity_poly.entity_id
_entity_poly.type
_entity_poly.pdbx_seq_one_letter_code
_entity_poly.pdbx_strand_id
1 'polypeptide(L)'
;MRTRSPLFLGILTLITSFGLGSGLGSASAQDNAYDAWAPFFDAVATVDWRNPSDDPEQLTPLLSPEDLDLISEYASDTVRPPTAAEQAALAKLQQLAPLLANATESTTFHIELDLDQGFDLLLPHLGLMRQGQRCMAALAHQAAVNGDGRTAFEWARRLTTASGQVSQDQTMIGSLVGCSMYSVADKQLSQLIDSGLLDQDIARDFFEETNWIDASEDPFGFLSALVSEREFMAAELSHISDGLLVGDDSRLQFLFDMSGASGEGAQDLDSDEVMRQAGLIDDAFEDILEAAADPDRARGLARIEAIEAELMTGDAPMLIAALMPMTSHCMEARIRMETALSDRMRIMEAVATGRLNIESIRNGATLWDRLGGWFERLPSAAQVAGLKIFGVALDDERLTTLLDGSSGGPSDDLLGLEEDGTSNRLRREVLSSALEDPMATWLKAVEPESETMLTLAADATAVSFSDFPLGGTVQPRLRLRGEDLDRLRGAGRGLLIDATVRLGLARSIEFGLEADESETNPAEDTESADAVESMRSMIELERQRATTELVASIALIQDLISDPAIAHLILACDLLQSLQRVLESDDAAPVLADPIRRDLIAAGLEAIPRKPALGVRDAVDADLQLWVDQAFNGPEHQEARDAVLRTLDNRGPNRIHALLSRYAGQTLKRIGSVVPAPITKLDPSEDEPAYELPAGMYRPLKLIASSEGVHGPDWLVMDTSATDDLVKETLRGIRANPRDTRRGLAKLENPDPYPLADTAGQADARLADIDGLLRERRRTAP
;
A
#
# COMPACT_ATOMS: atom_id res chain seq x y z
N MET A 1 5.01 20.10 -34.63
CA MET A 1 3.80 20.93 -34.75
C MET A 1 2.84 20.56 -33.62
N ARG A 2 3.00 21.21 -32.47
CA ARG A 2 2.05 21.29 -31.36
C ARG A 2 2.13 22.74 -30.91
N THR A 3 1.06 23.48 -31.10
CA THR A 3 0.96 24.89 -30.71
C THR A 3 0.88 24.96 -29.19
N ARG A 4 1.95 25.47 -28.57
CA ARG A 4 1.94 25.98 -27.20
C ARG A 4 1.14 27.29 -27.23
N SER A 5 0.05 27.37 -26.48
CA SER A 5 -0.63 28.64 -26.21
C SER A 5 0.24 29.51 -25.30
N PRO A 6 0.50 30.78 -25.66
CA PRO A 6 1.11 31.76 -24.78
C PRO A 6 -0.01 32.61 -24.15
N LEU A 7 -0.46 32.24 -22.96
CA LEU A 7 -1.37 33.07 -22.15
C LEU A 7 -0.84 33.09 -20.71
N PHE A 8 0.35 33.67 -20.56
CA PHE A 8 0.93 34.08 -19.28
C PHE A 8 1.86 35.25 -19.60
N LEU A 9 1.29 36.42 -19.83
CA LEU A 9 1.95 37.72 -19.72
C LEU A 9 0.92 38.82 -20.06
N GLY A 10 0.38 39.48 -19.04
CA GLY A 10 -0.35 40.73 -19.23
C GLY A 10 -1.51 40.91 -18.28
N ILE A 11 -1.26 41.54 -17.13
CA ILE A 11 -1.95 42.71 -16.56
C ILE A 11 -1.24 43.01 -15.25
N LEU A 12 -0.47 44.10 -15.22
CA LEU A 12 0.24 44.55 -14.03
C LEU A 12 0.41 46.08 -14.11
N THR A 13 -0.50 46.85 -13.52
CA THR A 13 -0.19 48.18 -12.97
C THR A 13 -1.32 48.71 -12.04
N LEU A 14 -0.91 49.21 -10.85
CA LEU A 14 -1.64 49.99 -9.81
C LEU A 14 -2.60 49.16 -8.94
N ILE A 15 -2.40 49.05 -7.62
CA ILE A 15 -2.47 50.12 -6.61
C ILE A 15 -1.55 49.83 -5.42
N THR A 16 -0.86 50.85 -4.92
CA THR A 16 -0.17 50.86 -3.62
C THR A 16 -0.96 51.70 -2.60
N SER A 17 -1.04 51.18 -1.37
CA SER A 17 -1.31 51.88 -0.09
C SER A 17 -2.73 52.38 0.21
N PHE A 18 -3.37 51.80 1.23
CA PHE A 18 -3.76 52.48 2.47
C PHE A 18 -4.20 51.45 3.54
N GLY A 19 -3.61 51.54 4.74
CA GLY A 19 -3.96 50.72 5.89
C GLY A 19 -4.79 51.45 6.95
N LEU A 20 -5.09 50.67 8.00
CA LEU A 20 -5.60 51.00 9.35
C LEU A 20 -7.11 50.79 9.61
N GLY A 21 -7.40 49.71 10.36
CA GLY A 21 -8.60 49.51 11.17
C GLY A 21 -8.40 48.30 12.11
N SER A 22 -7.76 48.47 13.26
CA SER A 22 -8.38 48.62 14.60
C SER A 22 -8.76 47.33 15.33
N GLY A 23 -7.79 46.75 16.05
CA GLY A 23 -7.80 46.78 17.52
C GLY A 23 -8.72 45.82 18.28
N LEU A 24 -8.72 44.53 17.95
CA LEU A 24 -9.09 43.43 18.85
C LEU A 24 -8.17 42.24 18.56
N GLY A 25 -7.34 41.82 19.53
CA GLY A 25 -6.58 40.55 19.44
C GLY A 25 -5.06 40.66 19.55
N SER A 26 -4.53 41.09 20.70
CA SER A 26 -3.09 40.94 20.98
C SER A 26 -2.75 39.69 21.81
N ALA A 27 -3.75 38.87 22.15
CA ALA A 27 -3.57 37.61 22.88
C ALA A 27 -3.72 36.37 21.98
N SER A 28 -4.40 36.47 20.83
CA SER A 28 -4.55 35.38 19.85
C SER A 28 -3.40 35.30 18.84
N ALA A 29 -2.63 36.38 18.65
CA ALA A 29 -1.52 36.38 17.70
C ALA A 29 -0.33 35.50 18.13
N GLN A 30 -0.22 35.12 19.41
CA GLN A 30 0.88 34.26 19.88
C GLN A 30 0.65 32.77 19.61
N ASP A 31 -0.59 32.37 19.32
CA ASP A 31 -0.95 30.96 19.15
C ASP A 31 -1.31 30.60 17.69
N ASN A 32 -1.11 31.49 16.71
CA ASN A 32 -1.42 31.17 15.32
C ASN A 32 -0.33 30.29 14.68
N ALA A 33 -0.68 29.08 14.26
CA ALA A 33 0.24 28.15 13.59
C ALA A 33 0.76 28.67 12.25
N TYR A 34 0.07 29.61 11.59
CA TYR A 34 0.49 30.16 10.30
C TYR A 34 1.92 30.73 10.33
N ASP A 35 2.25 31.51 11.36
CA ASP A 35 3.60 32.09 11.54
C ASP A 35 4.66 31.01 11.80
N ALA A 36 4.26 29.90 12.42
CA ALA A 36 5.13 28.76 12.68
C ALA A 36 5.36 27.88 11.43
N TRP A 37 4.42 27.85 10.49
CA TRP A 37 4.54 27.19 9.19
C TRP A 37 5.43 27.96 8.21
N ALA A 38 5.44 29.29 8.29
CA ALA A 38 6.14 30.16 7.35
C ALA A 38 7.64 29.82 7.15
N PRO A 39 8.45 29.51 8.18
CA PRO A 39 9.84 29.08 7.99
C PRO A 39 9.98 27.74 7.25
N PHE A 40 9.05 26.80 7.44
CA PHE A 40 9.04 25.55 6.69
C PHE A 40 8.72 25.82 5.22
N PHE A 41 7.71 26.65 4.95
CA PHE A 41 7.34 27.06 3.60
C PHE A 41 8.53 27.69 2.87
N ASP A 42 9.24 28.62 3.51
CA ASP A 42 10.43 29.27 2.95
C ASP A 42 11.55 28.25 2.61
N ALA A 43 11.64 27.13 3.35
CA ALA A 43 12.66 26.11 3.15
C ALA A 43 12.37 25.11 2.02
N VAL A 44 11.08 24.92 1.66
CA VAL A 44 10.66 23.95 0.64
C VAL A 44 10.07 24.58 -0.62
N ALA A 45 9.70 25.86 -0.58
CA ALA A 45 9.11 26.53 -1.73
C ALA A 45 10.16 26.83 -2.81
N THR A 46 9.77 26.62 -4.07
CA THR A 46 10.56 26.98 -5.26
C THR A 46 10.24 28.38 -5.79
N VAL A 47 9.23 29.03 -5.19
CA VAL A 47 8.76 30.38 -5.50
C VAL A 47 8.52 31.07 -4.16
N ASP A 48 8.79 32.38 -4.05
CA ASP A 48 8.40 33.12 -2.86
C ASP A 48 6.87 33.07 -2.73
N TRP A 49 6.38 32.30 -1.77
CA TRP A 49 4.95 32.09 -1.57
C TRP A 49 4.27 33.31 -0.93
N ARG A 50 5.04 34.24 -0.33
CA ARG A 50 4.53 35.53 0.18
C ARG A 50 4.45 36.56 -0.93
N ASN A 51 5.33 36.46 -1.93
CA ASN A 51 5.31 37.32 -3.10
C ASN A 51 5.56 36.50 -4.38
N PRO A 52 4.53 35.84 -4.94
CA PRO A 52 4.67 34.96 -6.10
C PRO A 52 5.13 35.68 -7.39
N SER A 53 5.27 37.02 -7.36
CA SER A 53 5.83 37.81 -8.45
C SER A 53 7.36 37.93 -8.44
N ASP A 54 8.02 37.48 -7.37
CA ASP A 54 9.48 37.50 -7.26
C ASP A 54 10.13 36.39 -8.09
N ASP A 55 11.35 36.66 -8.57
CA ASP A 55 12.08 35.79 -9.48
C ASP A 55 12.44 34.44 -8.81
N PRO A 56 11.91 33.29 -9.31
CA PRO A 56 12.14 31.97 -8.71
C PRO A 56 13.61 31.55 -8.70
N GLU A 57 14.49 32.20 -9.48
CA GLU A 57 15.93 31.88 -9.52
C GLU A 57 16.68 32.17 -8.21
N GLN A 58 16.07 32.86 -7.23
CA GLN A 58 16.75 33.28 -6.00
C GLN A 58 16.59 32.29 -4.82
N LEU A 59 15.71 31.31 -4.90
CA LEU A 59 15.48 30.33 -3.83
C LEU A 59 16.09 28.98 -4.20
N THR A 60 17.03 28.49 -3.38
CA THR A 60 17.52 27.11 -3.46
C THR A 60 16.88 26.32 -2.32
N PRO A 61 15.78 25.58 -2.57
CA PRO A 61 15.11 24.83 -1.52
C PRO A 61 16.06 23.76 -0.95
N LEU A 62 15.92 23.44 0.34
CA LEU A 62 16.76 22.42 0.98
C LEU A 62 16.49 21.03 0.39
N LEU A 63 15.25 20.78 0.00
CA LEU A 63 14.81 19.56 -0.68
C LEU A 63 14.58 19.86 -2.15
N SER A 64 15.27 19.13 -3.03
CA SER A 64 14.99 19.18 -4.46
C SER A 64 13.65 18.47 -4.77
N PRO A 65 13.04 18.70 -5.95
CA PRO A 65 11.88 17.92 -6.38
C PRO A 65 12.11 16.41 -6.36
N GLU A 66 13.31 15.96 -6.73
CA GLU A 66 13.72 14.55 -6.66
C GLU A 66 13.77 14.04 -5.22
N ASP A 67 14.29 14.83 -4.27
CA ASP A 67 14.26 14.47 -2.85
C ASP A 67 12.81 14.30 -2.36
N LEU A 68 11.88 15.17 -2.81
CA LEU A 68 10.47 15.12 -2.43
C LEU A 68 9.75 13.89 -3.01
N ASP A 69 10.08 13.50 -4.24
CA ASP A 69 9.54 12.30 -4.87
C ASP A 69 10.03 11.05 -4.13
N LEU A 70 11.32 10.95 -3.82
CA LEU A 70 11.90 9.86 -3.02
C LEU A 70 11.26 9.76 -1.63
N ILE A 71 11.08 10.90 -0.95
CA ILE A 71 10.41 10.97 0.36
C ILE A 71 8.95 10.50 0.27
N SER A 72 8.25 10.91 -0.79
CA SER A 72 6.84 10.55 -0.99
C SER A 72 6.67 9.07 -1.32
N GLU A 73 7.53 8.51 -2.17
CA GLU A 73 7.55 7.09 -2.50
C GLU A 73 7.80 6.26 -1.24
N TYR A 74 8.87 6.60 -0.50
CA TYR A 74 9.24 5.95 0.75
C TYR A 74 8.11 5.96 1.79
N ALA A 75 7.45 7.09 2.00
CA ALA A 75 6.35 7.21 2.97
C ALA A 75 5.08 6.43 2.57
N SER A 76 4.91 6.17 1.27
CA SER A 76 3.74 5.49 0.73
C SER A 76 3.87 3.97 0.67
N ASP A 77 5.12 3.48 0.63
CA ASP A 77 5.47 2.07 0.57
C ASP A 77 5.20 1.36 1.91
N THR A 78 5.28 0.05 1.87
CA THR A 78 5.37 -0.86 3.01
C THR A 78 6.60 -0.59 3.89
N VAL A 79 6.56 -1.09 5.12
CA VAL A 79 7.57 -0.78 6.13
C VAL A 79 8.90 -1.41 5.77
N ARG A 80 9.82 -0.60 5.22
CA ARG A 80 11.17 -1.05 4.86
C ARG A 80 12.26 -0.03 5.21
N PRO A 81 13.50 -0.49 5.40
CA PRO A 81 14.65 0.40 5.44
C PRO A 81 14.75 1.26 4.16
N PRO A 82 15.16 2.52 4.30
CA PRO A 82 15.38 3.40 3.15
C PRO A 82 16.60 2.92 2.34
N THR A 83 16.51 3.08 1.03
CA THR A 83 17.65 2.96 0.11
C THR A 83 18.68 4.07 0.37
N ALA A 84 19.86 3.99 -0.23
CA ALA A 84 20.89 5.02 -0.06
C ALA A 84 20.43 6.42 -0.51
N ALA A 85 19.68 6.50 -1.61
CA ALA A 85 19.13 7.76 -2.12
C ALA A 85 18.06 8.33 -1.18
N GLU A 86 17.12 7.49 -0.74
CA GLU A 86 16.10 7.89 0.25
C GLU A 86 16.75 8.29 1.58
N GLN A 87 17.77 7.58 2.04
CA GLN A 87 18.50 7.93 3.27
C GLN A 87 19.17 9.31 3.16
N ALA A 88 19.70 9.67 1.98
CA ALA A 88 20.26 10.99 1.74
C ALA A 88 19.17 12.08 1.75
N ALA A 89 18.01 11.82 1.14
CA ALA A 89 16.86 12.73 1.16
C ALA A 89 16.30 12.88 2.60
N LEU A 90 16.17 11.78 3.35
CA LEU A 90 15.73 11.76 4.75
C LEU A 90 16.71 12.53 5.66
N ALA A 91 18.02 12.46 5.40
CA ALA A 91 19.01 13.25 6.16
C ALA A 91 18.84 14.76 5.96
N LYS A 92 18.42 15.21 4.76
CA LYS A 92 18.04 16.61 4.53
C LYS A 92 16.73 16.95 5.23
N LEU A 93 15.73 16.07 5.10
CA LEU A 93 14.42 16.22 5.76
C LEU A 93 14.55 16.34 7.29
N GLN A 94 15.44 15.58 7.91
CA GLN A 94 15.68 15.63 9.36
C GLN A 94 16.12 17.03 9.84
N GLN A 95 16.70 17.85 8.96
CA GLN A 95 17.05 19.25 9.28
C GLN A 95 15.81 20.16 9.33
N LEU A 96 14.72 19.78 8.65
CA LEU A 96 13.44 20.50 8.65
C LEU A 96 12.49 20.01 9.75
N ALA A 97 12.76 18.84 10.37
CA ALA A 97 11.92 18.26 11.40
C ALA A 97 11.58 19.22 12.55
N PRO A 98 12.52 20.04 13.09
CA PRO A 98 12.17 21.01 14.13
C PRO A 98 11.15 22.08 13.68
N LEU A 99 11.18 22.47 12.40
CA LEU A 99 10.23 23.45 11.85
C LEU A 99 8.82 22.86 11.76
N LEU A 100 8.71 21.63 11.26
CA LEU A 100 7.45 20.89 11.21
C LEU A 100 6.88 20.61 12.61
N ALA A 101 7.76 20.30 13.56
CA ALA A 101 7.37 20.14 14.96
C ALA A 101 6.79 21.44 15.51
N ASN A 102 7.50 22.56 15.36
CA ASN A 102 7.02 23.87 15.82
C ASN A 102 5.69 24.28 15.15
N ALA A 103 5.54 24.03 13.85
CA ALA A 103 4.34 24.36 13.08
C ALA A 103 3.07 23.61 13.54
N THR A 104 3.24 22.47 14.21
CA THR A 104 2.14 21.60 14.67
C THR A 104 1.96 21.62 16.19
N GLU A 105 2.58 22.56 16.91
CA GLU A 105 2.38 22.73 18.36
C GLU A 105 1.05 23.41 18.69
N SER A 106 0.61 24.35 17.86
CA SER A 106 -0.70 24.98 18.01
C SER A 106 -1.78 24.19 17.28
N THR A 107 -3.00 24.16 17.84
CA THR A 107 -4.17 23.61 17.15
C THR A 107 -4.88 24.65 16.30
N THR A 108 -4.56 25.94 16.42
CA THR A 108 -5.23 27.02 15.67
C THR A 108 -4.41 27.49 14.49
N PHE A 109 -5.05 27.60 13.33
CA PHE A 109 -4.44 28.09 12.09
C PHE A 109 -5.37 29.11 11.46
N HIS A 110 -4.91 30.35 11.38
CA HIS A 110 -5.67 31.45 10.80
C HIS A 110 -4.82 32.11 9.72
N ILE A 111 -5.28 31.97 8.48
CA ILE A 111 -4.77 32.73 7.35
C ILE A 111 -5.83 33.77 7.00
N GLU A 112 -5.43 35.04 6.92
CA GLU A 112 -6.32 36.12 6.51
C GLU A 112 -6.51 36.04 4.99
N LEU A 113 -7.51 35.26 4.56
CA LEU A 113 -7.90 35.18 3.16
C LEU A 113 -8.78 36.37 2.79
N ASP A 114 -8.46 36.99 1.66
CA ASP A 114 -9.26 38.06 1.08
C ASP A 114 -10.38 37.47 0.23
N LEU A 115 -11.48 37.07 0.88
CA LEU A 115 -12.62 36.40 0.22
C LEU A 115 -13.26 37.27 -0.87
N ASP A 116 -13.07 38.60 -0.81
CA ASP A 116 -13.50 39.54 -1.85
C ASP A 116 -12.80 39.30 -3.19
N GLN A 117 -11.73 38.51 -3.25
CA GLN A 117 -11.10 38.16 -4.54
C GLN A 117 -11.96 37.19 -5.37
N GLY A 118 -12.95 36.52 -4.76
CA GLY A 118 -13.78 35.54 -5.46
C GLY A 118 -12.91 34.45 -6.11
N PHE A 119 -13.24 34.00 -7.32
CA PHE A 119 -12.49 32.92 -7.98
C PHE A 119 -11.00 33.20 -8.25
N ASP A 120 -10.54 34.44 -8.08
CA ASP A 120 -9.12 34.79 -8.18
C ASP A 120 -8.33 34.53 -6.88
N LEU A 121 -9.01 34.16 -5.78
CA LEU A 121 -8.38 33.88 -4.49
C LEU A 121 -7.40 32.71 -4.60
N LEU A 122 -6.14 32.99 -4.30
CA LEU A 122 -5.08 31.97 -4.30
C LEU A 122 -4.93 31.32 -2.92
N LEU A 123 -4.81 29.99 -2.91
CA LEU A 123 -4.59 29.18 -1.70
C LEU A 123 -3.21 28.50 -1.71
N PRO A 124 -2.09 29.24 -1.82
CA PRO A 124 -0.76 28.65 -2.02
C PRO A 124 -0.30 27.81 -0.82
N HIS A 125 -0.79 28.12 0.37
CA HIS A 125 -0.44 27.42 1.62
C HIS A 125 -0.87 25.94 1.59
N LEU A 126 -1.98 25.58 0.92
CA LEU A 126 -2.48 24.21 0.87
C LEU A 126 -1.48 23.25 0.22
N GLY A 127 -0.85 23.66 -0.88
CA GLY A 127 0.18 22.86 -1.56
C GLY A 127 1.39 22.61 -0.66
N LEU A 128 1.83 23.63 0.06
CA LEU A 128 2.99 23.56 0.96
C LEU A 128 2.70 22.76 2.22
N MET A 129 1.48 22.83 2.78
CA MET A 129 1.07 22.00 3.91
C MET A 129 0.95 20.53 3.53
N ARG A 130 0.47 20.20 2.32
CA ARG A 130 0.52 18.83 1.79
C ARG A 130 1.95 18.33 1.64
N GLN A 131 2.88 19.21 1.26
CA GLN A 131 4.30 18.86 1.23
C GLN A 131 4.84 18.57 2.63
N GLY A 132 4.48 19.40 3.62
CA GLY A 132 4.77 19.15 5.03
C GLY A 132 4.19 17.82 5.54
N GLN A 133 2.99 17.46 5.12
CA GLN A 133 2.36 16.18 5.42
C GLN A 133 3.13 14.99 4.83
N ARG A 134 3.63 15.07 3.58
CA ARG A 134 4.49 14.01 3.01
C ARG A 134 5.78 13.85 3.81
N CYS A 135 6.40 14.97 4.17
CA CYS A 135 7.60 15.01 5.00
C CYS A 135 7.36 14.37 6.39
N MET A 136 6.29 14.74 7.10
CA MET A 136 5.96 14.15 8.40
C MET A 136 5.63 12.65 8.29
N ALA A 137 4.96 12.22 7.22
CA ALA A 137 4.68 10.80 6.99
C ALA A 137 5.96 9.98 6.77
N ALA A 138 6.94 10.52 6.05
CA ALA A 138 8.25 9.86 5.89
C ALA A 138 9.02 9.75 7.23
N LEU A 139 8.94 10.78 8.08
CA LEU A 139 9.54 10.75 9.42
C LEU A 139 8.84 9.74 10.34
N ALA A 140 7.51 9.67 10.30
CA ALA A 140 6.74 8.65 11.00
C ALA A 140 7.14 7.25 10.54
N HIS A 141 7.20 7.03 9.23
CA HIS A 141 7.57 5.76 8.63
C HIS A 141 9.01 5.36 9.00
N GLN A 142 9.98 6.27 8.91
CA GLN A 142 11.38 6.01 9.29
C GLN A 142 11.50 5.60 10.76
N ALA A 143 10.80 6.29 11.66
CA ALA A 143 10.78 5.92 13.07
C ALA A 143 10.17 4.53 13.30
N ALA A 144 9.08 4.20 12.59
CA ALA A 144 8.45 2.89 12.68
C ALA A 144 9.38 1.77 12.18
N VAL A 145 10.13 2.00 11.09
CA VAL A 145 11.15 1.07 10.58
C VAL A 145 12.25 0.81 11.61
N ASN A 146 12.63 1.84 12.37
CA ASN A 146 13.64 1.73 13.42
C ASN A 146 13.10 1.11 14.73
N GLY A 147 11.83 0.72 14.77
CA GLY A 147 11.18 0.23 15.98
C GLY A 147 10.90 1.32 17.03
N ASP A 148 11.06 2.59 16.69
CA ASP A 148 10.77 3.73 17.56
C ASP A 148 9.29 4.11 17.44
N GLY A 149 8.44 3.30 18.08
CA GLY A 149 7.00 3.49 18.10
C GLY A 149 6.57 4.86 18.65
N ARG A 150 7.31 5.40 19.63
CA ARG A 150 7.03 6.71 20.23
C ARG A 150 7.24 7.85 19.25
N THR A 151 8.41 7.91 18.61
CA THR A 151 8.69 8.97 17.63
C THR A 151 7.77 8.85 16.42
N ALA A 152 7.50 7.63 15.96
CA ALA A 152 6.59 7.40 14.84
C ALA A 152 5.17 7.89 15.16
N PHE A 153 4.72 7.60 16.37
CA PHE A 153 3.46 8.08 16.91
C PHE A 153 3.39 9.60 16.99
N GLU A 154 4.43 10.27 17.51
CA GLU A 154 4.46 11.73 17.61
C GLU A 154 4.29 12.40 16.24
N TRP A 155 4.90 11.85 15.19
CA TRP A 155 4.68 12.34 13.82
C TRP A 155 3.27 12.07 13.29
N ALA A 156 2.69 10.90 13.58
CA ALA A 156 1.30 10.59 13.23
C ALA A 156 0.29 11.54 13.91
N ARG A 157 0.56 11.93 15.16
CA ARG A 157 -0.21 12.94 15.88
C ARG A 157 -0.06 14.34 15.26
N ARG A 158 1.16 14.73 14.88
CA ARG A 158 1.42 16.01 14.20
C ARG A 158 0.73 16.10 12.85
N LEU A 159 0.70 14.99 12.10
CA LEU A 159 -0.10 14.86 10.87
C LEU A 159 -1.59 15.12 11.12
N THR A 160 -2.14 14.51 12.17
CA THR A 160 -3.54 14.69 12.58
C THR A 160 -3.82 16.15 12.96
N THR A 161 -2.88 16.80 13.65
CA THR A 161 -2.98 18.22 14.02
C THR A 161 -2.95 19.11 12.77
N ALA A 162 -2.02 18.87 11.85
CA ALA A 162 -1.92 19.61 10.60
C ALA A 162 -3.18 19.46 9.73
N SER A 163 -3.82 18.29 9.70
CA SER A 163 -5.09 18.13 8.97
C SER A 163 -6.21 19.01 9.53
N GLY A 164 -6.30 19.15 10.85
CA GLY A 164 -7.30 20.01 11.48
C GLY A 164 -6.94 21.50 11.46
N GLN A 165 -5.66 21.85 11.25
CA GLN A 165 -5.24 23.23 10.97
C GLN A 165 -5.67 23.66 9.57
N VAL A 166 -5.47 22.81 8.55
CA VAL A 166 -5.83 23.15 7.16
C VAL A 166 -7.33 23.43 7.00
N SER A 167 -8.18 22.70 7.71
CA SER A 167 -9.63 22.92 7.65
C SER A 167 -10.10 24.26 8.24
N GLN A 168 -9.22 25.00 8.93
CA GLN A 168 -9.55 26.29 9.54
C GLN A 168 -9.38 27.48 8.58
N ASP A 169 -8.94 27.24 7.34
CA ASP A 169 -8.95 28.26 6.28
C ASP A 169 -10.36 28.64 5.82
N GLN A 170 -11.38 27.88 6.26
CA GLN A 170 -12.79 28.07 5.96
C GLN A 170 -13.11 27.96 4.47
N THR A 171 -12.31 27.25 3.67
CA THR A 171 -12.66 26.96 2.27
C THR A 171 -13.07 25.50 2.11
N MET A 172 -13.92 25.20 1.11
CA MET A 172 -14.29 23.80 0.84
C MET A 172 -13.07 23.00 0.39
N ILE A 173 -12.18 23.64 -0.39
CA ILE A 173 -10.91 23.05 -0.82
C ILE A 173 -10.05 22.70 0.40
N GLY A 174 -9.90 23.62 1.36
CA GLY A 174 -9.17 23.40 2.60
C GLY A 174 -9.75 22.23 3.41
N SER A 175 -11.07 22.16 3.55
CA SER A 175 -11.75 21.03 4.21
C SER A 175 -11.42 19.68 3.54
N LEU A 176 -11.46 19.63 2.20
CA LEU A 176 -11.10 18.43 1.43
C LEU A 176 -9.61 18.08 1.54
N VAL A 177 -8.72 19.09 1.56
CA VAL A 177 -7.28 18.87 1.78
C VAL A 177 -7.02 18.37 3.20
N GLY A 178 -7.70 18.90 4.22
CA GLY A 178 -7.66 18.42 5.60
C GLY A 178 -8.04 16.94 5.69
N CYS A 179 -9.15 16.54 5.08
CA CYS A 179 -9.56 15.14 4.93
C CYS A 179 -8.47 14.26 4.27
N SER A 180 -7.89 14.73 3.17
CA SER A 180 -6.81 14.00 2.47
C SER A 180 -5.56 13.85 3.35
N MET A 181 -5.20 14.87 4.12
CA MET A 181 -4.06 14.83 5.04
C MET A 181 -4.33 13.88 6.21
N TYR A 182 -5.57 13.89 6.73
CA TYR A 182 -5.99 12.97 7.79
C TYR A 182 -5.94 11.52 7.33
N SER A 183 -6.34 11.22 6.09
CA SER A 183 -6.22 9.86 5.52
C SER A 183 -4.78 9.32 5.59
N VAL A 184 -3.78 10.20 5.42
CA VAL A 184 -2.38 9.80 5.56
C VAL A 184 -2.01 9.61 7.03
N ALA A 185 -2.50 10.46 7.93
CA ALA A 185 -2.32 10.29 9.37
C ALA A 185 -2.89 8.95 9.86
N ASP A 186 -4.12 8.62 9.45
CA ASP A 186 -4.80 7.38 9.79
C ASP A 186 -4.09 6.15 9.23
N LYS A 187 -3.51 6.24 8.02
CA LYS A 187 -2.64 5.18 7.48
C LYS A 187 -1.42 4.95 8.37
N GLN A 188 -0.75 6.00 8.85
CA GLN A 188 0.39 5.86 9.75
C GLN A 188 -0.03 5.27 11.12
N LEU A 189 -1.17 5.69 11.67
CA LEU A 189 -1.70 5.12 12.91
C LEU A 189 -2.08 3.64 12.75
N SER A 190 -2.67 3.26 11.61
CA SER A 190 -2.94 1.86 11.26
C SER A 190 -1.64 1.05 11.26
N GLN A 191 -0.62 1.55 10.57
CA GLN A 191 0.69 0.89 10.49
C GLN A 191 1.34 0.69 11.86
N LEU A 192 1.17 1.62 12.81
CA LEU A 192 1.66 1.46 14.18
C LEU A 192 0.92 0.37 14.96
N ILE A 193 -0.39 0.29 14.80
CA ILE A 193 -1.21 -0.78 15.39
C ILE A 193 -0.83 -2.13 14.77
N ASP A 194 -0.83 -2.21 13.45
CA ASP A 194 -0.56 -3.44 12.70
C ASP A 194 0.81 -4.02 13.04
N SER A 195 1.79 -3.15 13.26
CA SER A 195 3.15 -3.56 13.60
C SER A 195 3.40 -3.84 15.07
N GLY A 196 2.45 -3.55 15.96
CA GLY A 196 2.62 -3.69 17.41
C GLY A 196 3.56 -2.66 18.02
N LEU A 197 3.76 -1.51 17.35
CA LEU A 197 4.59 -0.41 17.86
C LEU A 197 3.84 0.56 18.77
N LEU A 198 2.52 0.41 18.85
CA LEU A 198 1.68 1.16 19.76
C LEU A 198 1.58 0.39 21.09
N ASP A 199 1.73 1.07 22.22
CA ASP A 199 1.46 0.50 23.54
C ASP A 199 0.32 1.24 24.23
N GLN A 200 -0.05 0.78 25.43
CA GLN A 200 -1.14 1.38 26.20
C GLN A 200 -0.88 2.85 26.58
N ASP A 201 0.38 3.22 26.85
CA ASP A 201 0.73 4.57 27.27
C ASP A 201 0.70 5.53 26.06
N ILE A 202 1.25 5.10 24.92
CA ILE A 202 1.18 5.82 23.64
C ILE A 202 -0.29 6.04 23.22
N ALA A 203 -1.13 5.01 23.32
CA ALA A 203 -2.56 5.13 23.01
C ALA A 203 -3.30 6.11 23.93
N ARG A 204 -2.95 6.13 25.22
CA ARG A 204 -3.51 7.09 26.19
C ARG A 204 -3.12 8.52 25.84
N ASP A 205 -1.84 8.76 25.58
CA ASP A 205 -1.34 10.08 25.21
C ASP A 205 -2.00 10.58 23.91
N PHE A 206 -2.22 9.69 22.93
CA PHE A 206 -3.00 10.04 21.73
C PHE A 206 -4.39 10.50 22.05
N PHE A 207 -5.11 9.70 22.81
CA PHE A 207 -6.51 9.96 23.12
C PHE A 207 -6.65 11.28 23.87
N GLU A 208 -5.78 11.55 24.84
CA GLU A 208 -5.76 12.81 25.59
C GLU A 208 -5.42 14.03 24.70
N GLU A 209 -4.45 13.89 23.79
CA GLU A 209 -3.98 15.00 22.95
C GLU A 209 -4.84 15.26 21.70
N THR A 210 -5.66 14.30 21.24
CA THR A 210 -6.50 14.43 20.04
C THR A 210 -8.00 14.55 20.34
N ASN A 211 -8.39 14.51 21.61
CA ASN A 211 -9.78 14.67 22.04
C ASN A 211 -10.44 15.98 21.58
N TRP A 212 -9.65 17.01 21.26
CA TRP A 212 -10.18 18.27 20.71
C TRP A 212 -10.86 18.09 19.35
N ILE A 213 -10.44 17.10 18.56
CA ILE A 213 -11.02 16.79 17.25
C ILE A 213 -12.35 16.08 17.43
N ASP A 214 -12.41 15.08 18.32
CA ASP A 214 -13.64 14.33 18.62
C ASP A 214 -14.71 15.20 19.32
N ALA A 215 -14.27 16.20 20.08
CA ALA A 215 -15.16 17.17 20.71
C ALA A 215 -15.80 18.16 19.71
N SER A 216 -15.31 18.26 18.47
CA SER A 216 -15.87 19.13 17.43
C SER A 216 -16.97 18.40 16.66
N GLU A 217 -18.13 19.04 16.49
CA GLU A 217 -19.20 18.56 15.60
C GLU A 217 -18.80 18.62 14.10
N ASP A 218 -17.70 19.31 13.80
CA ASP A 218 -17.15 19.53 12.47
C ASP A 218 -15.60 19.55 12.51
N PRO A 219 -14.96 18.37 12.68
CA PRO A 219 -13.51 18.28 12.87
C PRO A 219 -12.70 18.73 11.64
N PHE A 220 -13.32 18.72 10.46
CA PHE A 220 -12.71 19.10 9.19
C PHE A 220 -13.28 20.39 8.59
N GLY A 221 -14.03 21.19 9.36
CA GLY A 221 -14.42 22.55 8.99
C GLY A 221 -15.40 22.68 7.81
N PHE A 222 -16.14 21.61 7.46
CA PHE A 222 -17.06 21.62 6.32
C PHE A 222 -18.23 22.60 6.49
N LEU A 223 -18.75 22.77 7.71
CA LEU A 223 -19.85 23.70 7.97
C LEU A 223 -19.37 25.15 7.84
N SER A 224 -18.21 25.48 8.43
CA SER A 224 -17.59 26.79 8.24
C SER A 224 -17.22 27.07 6.79
N ALA A 225 -16.77 26.02 6.08
CA ALA A 225 -16.48 26.12 4.66
C ALA A 225 -17.73 26.43 3.85
N LEU A 226 -18.84 25.72 4.06
CA LEU A 226 -20.09 26.00 3.36
C LEU A 226 -20.61 27.43 3.58
N VAL A 227 -20.45 27.97 4.79
CA VAL A 227 -20.79 29.38 5.07
C VAL A 227 -19.92 30.31 4.24
N SER A 228 -18.61 30.06 4.20
CA SER A 228 -17.69 30.91 3.44
C SER A 228 -17.84 30.75 1.93
N GLU A 229 -18.13 29.55 1.42
CA GLU A 229 -18.45 29.30 0.01
C GLU A 229 -19.72 30.05 -0.42
N ARG A 230 -20.73 30.14 0.46
CA ARG A 230 -21.91 30.97 0.23
C ARG A 230 -21.53 32.46 0.11
N GLU A 231 -20.73 32.98 1.04
CA GLU A 231 -20.27 34.37 1.02
C GLU A 231 -19.42 34.68 -0.23
N PHE A 232 -18.51 33.77 -0.55
CA PHE A 232 -17.66 33.80 -1.73
C PHE A 232 -18.47 33.81 -3.02
N MET A 233 -19.49 32.96 -3.12
CA MET A 233 -20.39 32.90 -4.27
C MET A 233 -21.19 34.20 -4.43
N ALA A 234 -21.66 34.76 -3.32
CA ALA A 234 -22.38 36.03 -3.32
C ALA A 234 -21.48 37.19 -3.79
N ALA A 235 -20.23 37.24 -3.33
CA ALA A 235 -19.24 38.23 -3.77
C ALA A 235 -18.93 38.11 -5.27
N GLU A 236 -18.73 36.89 -5.77
CA GLU A 236 -18.45 36.65 -7.19
C GLU A 236 -19.63 37.06 -8.08
N LEU A 237 -20.86 36.73 -7.70
CA LEU A 237 -22.06 37.13 -8.44
C LEU A 237 -22.26 38.65 -8.42
N SER A 238 -21.88 39.32 -7.32
CA SER A 238 -21.84 40.78 -7.27
C SER A 238 -20.83 41.36 -8.27
N HIS A 239 -19.61 40.80 -8.35
CA HIS A 239 -18.60 41.24 -9.33
C HIS A 239 -19.04 41.01 -10.78
N ILE A 240 -19.68 39.87 -11.06
CA ILE A 240 -20.25 39.60 -12.38
C ILE A 240 -21.33 40.64 -12.71
N SER A 241 -22.25 40.90 -11.78
CA SER A 241 -23.31 41.90 -11.95
C SER A 241 -22.74 43.29 -12.23
N ASP A 242 -21.75 43.73 -11.43
CA ASP A 242 -21.09 45.03 -11.61
C ASP A 242 -20.32 45.14 -12.93
N GLY A 243 -19.67 44.05 -13.34
CA GLY A 243 -19.01 43.94 -14.66
C GLY A 243 -20.02 44.12 -15.80
N LEU A 244 -21.15 43.43 -15.75
CA LEU A 244 -22.20 43.53 -16.77
C LEU A 244 -22.78 44.96 -16.88
N LEU A 245 -22.89 45.70 -15.76
CA LEU A 245 -23.35 47.09 -15.77
C LEU A 245 -22.42 48.02 -16.56
N VAL A 246 -21.11 47.71 -16.61
CA VAL A 246 -20.12 48.46 -17.39
C VAL A 246 -19.79 47.82 -18.74
N GLY A 247 -20.45 46.71 -19.08
CA GLY A 247 -20.25 45.97 -20.33
C GLY A 247 -19.00 45.09 -20.34
N ASP A 248 -18.50 44.69 -19.17
CA ASP A 248 -17.42 43.71 -19.00
C ASP A 248 -18.01 42.34 -18.61
N ASP A 249 -18.00 41.40 -19.54
CA ASP A 249 -18.50 40.03 -19.37
C ASP A 249 -17.37 39.02 -19.11
N SER A 250 -16.13 39.48 -18.89
CA SER A 250 -14.96 38.59 -18.79
C SER A 250 -15.05 37.56 -17.67
N ARG A 251 -15.52 37.97 -16.48
CA ARG A 251 -15.75 37.06 -15.33
C ARG A 251 -16.89 36.07 -15.58
N LEU A 252 -17.97 36.52 -16.22
CA LEU A 252 -19.08 35.64 -16.61
C LEU A 252 -18.60 34.58 -17.61
N GLN A 253 -17.83 34.98 -18.61
CA GLN A 253 -17.27 34.06 -19.59
C GLN A 253 -16.29 33.07 -18.94
N PHE A 254 -15.42 33.56 -18.05
CA PHE A 254 -14.51 32.71 -17.28
C PHE A 254 -15.26 31.63 -16.48
N LEU A 255 -16.39 31.99 -15.86
CA LEU A 255 -17.23 31.04 -15.14
C LEU A 255 -17.81 29.94 -16.07
N PHE A 256 -18.30 30.31 -17.25
CA PHE A 256 -18.80 29.32 -18.22
C PHE A 256 -17.69 28.41 -18.73
N ASP A 257 -16.50 28.96 -18.99
CA ASP A 257 -15.34 28.19 -19.43
C ASP A 257 -14.90 27.20 -18.35
N MET A 258 -14.97 27.58 -17.06
CA MET A 258 -14.62 26.71 -15.93
C MET A 258 -15.65 25.59 -15.69
N SER A 259 -16.94 25.92 -15.75
CA SER A 259 -18.03 24.95 -15.53
C SER A 259 -18.22 23.97 -16.69
N GLY A 260 -17.67 24.28 -17.88
CA GLY A 260 -17.86 23.50 -19.09
C GLY A 260 -19.28 23.60 -19.67
N ALA A 261 -20.11 24.50 -19.13
CA ALA A 261 -21.44 24.78 -19.66
C ALA A 261 -21.32 25.56 -20.99
N SER A 262 -22.18 25.24 -21.96
CA SER A 262 -22.19 25.95 -23.24
C SER A 262 -22.61 27.40 -23.02
N GLY A 263 -21.73 28.36 -23.31
CA GLY A 263 -22.01 29.80 -23.20
C GLY A 263 -23.11 30.34 -24.14
N GLU A 264 -23.86 29.47 -24.83
CA GLU A 264 -24.94 29.86 -25.77
C GLU A 264 -26.10 30.62 -25.10
N GLY A 265 -26.18 30.65 -23.77
CA GLY A 265 -27.13 31.48 -22.99
C GLY A 265 -26.51 32.64 -22.22
N ALA A 266 -25.18 32.78 -22.21
CA ALA A 266 -24.48 33.81 -21.42
C ALA A 266 -24.78 35.23 -21.89
N GLN A 267 -25.04 35.41 -23.19
CA GLN A 267 -25.31 36.71 -23.80
C GLN A 267 -26.66 37.32 -23.39
N ASP A 268 -27.56 36.50 -22.87
CA ASP A 268 -28.91 36.91 -22.47
C ASP A 268 -29.00 37.27 -20.97
N LEU A 269 -27.92 37.08 -20.20
CA LEU A 269 -27.87 37.46 -18.78
C LEU A 269 -27.56 38.95 -18.62
N ASP A 270 -28.43 39.67 -17.92
CA ASP A 270 -28.17 41.02 -17.44
C ASP A 270 -27.92 41.04 -15.92
N SER A 271 -27.49 42.20 -15.40
CA SER A 271 -27.17 42.38 -13.98
C SER A 271 -28.37 42.05 -13.06
N ASP A 272 -29.59 42.44 -13.43
CA ASP A 272 -30.79 42.16 -12.62
C ASP A 272 -31.07 40.65 -12.55
N GLU A 273 -30.88 39.94 -13.68
CA GLU A 273 -31.06 38.49 -13.76
C GLU A 273 -29.97 37.73 -12.99
N VAL A 274 -28.71 38.18 -13.03
CA VAL A 274 -27.62 37.62 -12.20
C VAL A 274 -27.97 37.75 -10.72
N MET A 275 -28.39 38.93 -10.27
CA MET A 275 -28.74 39.16 -8.86
C MET A 275 -29.98 38.38 -8.43
N ARG A 276 -30.94 38.16 -9.33
CA ARG A 276 -32.08 37.28 -9.07
C ARG A 276 -31.64 35.83 -8.87
N GLN A 277 -30.71 35.34 -9.69
CA GLN A 277 -30.16 33.99 -9.54
C GLN A 277 -29.27 33.87 -8.30
N ALA A 278 -28.56 34.94 -7.91
CA ALA A 278 -27.79 34.98 -6.67
C ALA A 278 -28.65 34.73 -5.43
N GLY A 279 -29.84 35.34 -5.36
CA GLY A 279 -30.78 35.06 -4.26
C GLY A 279 -31.24 33.59 -4.20
N LEU A 280 -31.42 32.93 -5.35
CA LEU A 280 -31.79 31.51 -5.40
C LEU A 280 -30.63 30.60 -4.96
N ILE A 281 -29.39 30.96 -5.31
CA ILE A 281 -28.20 30.24 -4.88
C ILE A 281 -28.02 30.39 -3.36
N ASP A 282 -28.23 31.60 -2.84
CA ASP A 282 -28.19 31.90 -1.41
C ASP A 282 -29.18 31.04 -0.61
N ASP A 283 -30.44 30.99 -1.04
CA ASP A 283 -31.49 30.14 -0.46
C ASP A 283 -31.08 28.65 -0.52
N ALA A 284 -30.52 28.19 -1.65
CA ALA A 284 -30.05 26.80 -1.79
C ALA A 284 -28.90 26.46 -0.84
N PHE A 285 -27.95 27.38 -0.63
CA PHE A 285 -26.87 27.19 0.34
C PHE A 285 -27.39 27.14 1.78
N GLU A 286 -28.43 27.91 2.13
CA GLU A 286 -29.08 27.81 3.45
C GLU A 286 -29.69 26.42 3.68
N ASP A 287 -30.43 25.91 2.69
CA ASP A 287 -31.02 24.56 2.74
C ASP A 287 -29.93 23.46 2.84
N ILE A 288 -28.82 23.62 2.10
CA ILE A 288 -27.67 22.72 2.14
C ILE A 288 -26.97 22.78 3.50
N LEU A 289 -26.78 23.97 4.07
CA LEU A 289 -26.19 24.16 5.39
C LEU A 289 -27.03 23.50 6.49
N GLU A 290 -28.35 23.66 6.45
CA GLU A 290 -29.27 22.99 7.38
C GLU A 290 -29.15 21.47 7.25
N ALA A 291 -29.13 20.94 6.02
CA ALA A 291 -28.98 19.51 5.77
C ALA A 291 -27.60 18.98 6.19
N ALA A 292 -26.52 19.73 5.96
CA ALA A 292 -25.16 19.36 6.34
C ALA A 292 -24.93 19.37 7.85
N ALA A 293 -25.71 20.18 8.59
CA ALA A 293 -25.70 20.23 10.04
C ALA A 293 -26.55 19.12 10.70
N ASP A 294 -27.24 18.27 9.91
CA ASP A 294 -28.06 17.19 10.46
C ASP A 294 -27.18 16.21 11.28
N PRO A 295 -27.58 15.89 12.54
CA PRO A 295 -26.89 14.88 13.34
C PRO A 295 -26.87 13.48 12.71
N ASP A 296 -27.86 13.16 11.87
CA ASP A 296 -27.91 11.96 11.05
C ASP A 296 -27.33 12.27 9.67
N ARG A 297 -26.02 12.00 9.53
CA ARG A 297 -25.26 12.32 8.33
C ARG A 297 -25.83 11.70 7.06
N ALA A 298 -26.36 10.48 7.13
CA ALA A 298 -26.93 9.80 5.98
C ALA A 298 -28.23 10.49 5.51
N ARG A 299 -29.05 10.93 6.46
CA ARG A 299 -30.25 11.74 6.15
C ARG A 299 -29.88 13.10 5.58
N GLY A 300 -28.87 13.77 6.15
CA GLY A 300 -28.35 15.03 5.65
C GLY A 300 -27.87 14.93 4.20
N LEU A 301 -27.05 13.92 3.89
CA LEU A 301 -26.58 13.65 2.52
C LEU A 301 -27.74 13.43 1.54
N ALA A 302 -28.71 12.57 1.89
CA ALA A 302 -29.87 12.32 1.05
C ALA A 302 -30.71 13.59 0.80
N ARG A 303 -30.76 14.52 1.77
CA ARG A 303 -31.43 15.81 1.59
C ARG A 303 -30.65 16.73 0.65
N ILE A 304 -29.32 16.77 0.76
CA ILE A 304 -28.45 17.53 -0.17
C ILE A 304 -28.60 17.00 -1.59
N GLU A 305 -28.57 15.68 -1.79
CA GLU A 305 -28.81 15.07 -3.10
C GLU A 305 -30.18 15.44 -3.68
N ALA A 306 -31.21 15.51 -2.84
CA ALA A 306 -32.54 15.95 -3.27
C ALA A 306 -32.56 17.43 -3.67
N ILE A 307 -31.89 18.31 -2.92
CA ILE A 307 -31.75 19.74 -3.26
C ILE A 307 -31.01 19.90 -4.59
N GLU A 308 -29.87 19.21 -4.75
CA GLU A 308 -29.11 19.21 -6.01
C GLU A 308 -29.94 18.67 -7.18
N ALA A 309 -30.70 17.59 -6.98
CA ALA A 309 -31.57 17.03 -8.01
C ALA A 309 -32.70 17.99 -8.41
N GLU A 310 -33.30 18.69 -7.45
CA GLU A 310 -34.31 19.74 -7.70
C GLU A 310 -33.71 20.89 -8.52
N LEU A 311 -32.50 21.34 -8.16
CA LEU A 311 -31.75 22.38 -8.86
C LEU A 311 -31.22 21.95 -10.24
N MET A 312 -31.17 20.65 -10.55
CA MET A 312 -30.75 20.14 -11.86
C MET A 312 -31.94 19.80 -12.78
N THR A 313 -33.19 19.97 -12.31
CA THR A 313 -34.36 19.84 -13.19
C THR A 313 -34.34 20.92 -14.28
N GLY A 314 -34.81 20.60 -15.49
CA GLY A 314 -34.56 21.37 -16.73
C GLY A 314 -35.08 22.81 -16.80
N ASP A 315 -35.71 23.32 -15.74
CA ASP A 315 -36.12 24.73 -15.61
C ASP A 315 -35.13 25.54 -14.75
N ALA A 316 -34.02 24.93 -14.29
CA ALA A 316 -33.04 25.59 -13.46
C ALA A 316 -32.34 26.73 -14.21
N PRO A 317 -32.22 27.91 -13.59
CA PRO A 317 -31.43 29.01 -14.12
C PRO A 317 -30.00 28.58 -14.44
N MET A 318 -29.47 29.07 -15.56
CA MET A 318 -28.19 28.63 -16.11
C MET A 318 -27.00 28.82 -15.14
N LEU A 319 -26.98 29.90 -14.32
CA LEU A 319 -25.90 30.09 -13.36
C LEU A 319 -25.96 29.07 -12.24
N ILE A 320 -27.17 28.68 -11.79
CA ILE A 320 -27.34 27.61 -10.79
C ILE A 320 -26.77 26.31 -11.34
N ALA A 321 -27.12 25.93 -12.57
CA ALA A 321 -26.58 24.72 -13.18
C ALA A 321 -25.06 24.74 -13.38
N ALA A 322 -24.46 25.93 -13.55
CA ALA A 322 -23.02 26.11 -13.74
C ALA A 322 -22.23 26.19 -12.42
N LEU A 323 -22.84 26.77 -11.36
CA LEU A 323 -22.19 27.12 -10.11
C LEU A 323 -22.46 26.17 -8.96
N MET A 324 -23.56 25.41 -9.00
CA MET A 324 -23.90 24.54 -7.87
C MET A 324 -22.77 23.53 -7.66
N PRO A 325 -22.08 23.59 -6.50
CA PRO A 325 -21.00 22.67 -6.22
C PRO A 325 -21.56 21.26 -6.07
N MET A 326 -20.74 20.27 -6.39
CA MET A 326 -20.98 18.87 -6.03
C MET A 326 -20.85 18.68 -4.51
N THR A 327 -21.77 19.29 -3.76
CA THR A 327 -21.75 19.37 -2.29
C THR A 327 -22.01 18.01 -1.68
N SER A 328 -22.86 17.20 -2.32
CA SER A 328 -23.05 15.78 -2.01
C SER A 328 -21.72 15.02 -1.94
N HIS A 329 -20.85 15.14 -2.95
CA HIS A 329 -19.54 14.48 -2.97
C HIS A 329 -18.61 14.98 -1.84
N CYS A 330 -18.65 16.27 -1.53
CA CYS A 330 -17.89 16.85 -0.41
C CYS A 330 -18.38 16.27 0.92
N MET A 331 -19.69 16.13 1.08
CA MET A 331 -20.30 15.53 2.26
C MET A 331 -20.04 14.02 2.38
N GLU A 332 -20.00 13.27 1.28
CA GLU A 332 -19.54 11.88 1.30
C GLU A 332 -18.10 11.76 1.81
N ALA A 333 -17.22 12.65 1.37
CA ALA A 333 -15.84 12.70 1.84
C ALA A 333 -15.78 13.00 3.35
N ARG A 334 -16.54 13.99 3.82
CA ARG A 334 -16.70 14.31 5.25
C ARG A 334 -17.13 13.08 6.05
N ILE A 335 -18.24 12.43 5.68
CA ILE A 335 -18.80 11.28 6.41
C ILE A 335 -17.79 10.16 6.52
N ARG A 336 -17.09 9.85 5.42
CA ARG A 336 -16.07 8.81 5.37
C ARG A 336 -14.93 9.10 6.34
N MET A 337 -14.46 10.35 6.38
CA MET A 337 -13.34 10.74 7.25
C MET A 337 -13.75 10.87 8.72
N GLU A 338 -14.93 11.42 9.02
CA GLU A 338 -15.48 11.43 10.38
C GLU A 338 -15.66 10.00 10.93
N THR A 339 -16.11 9.07 10.09
CA THR A 339 -16.23 7.65 10.45
C THR A 339 -14.87 7.04 10.76
N ALA A 340 -13.88 7.22 9.88
CA ALA A 340 -12.52 6.73 10.07
C ALA A 340 -11.88 7.29 11.35
N LEU A 341 -12.05 8.59 11.60
CA LEU A 341 -11.60 9.25 12.82
C LEU A 341 -12.26 8.65 14.08
N SER A 342 -13.59 8.52 14.07
CA SER A 342 -14.33 7.95 15.20
C SER A 342 -13.93 6.50 15.47
N ASP A 343 -13.74 5.69 14.42
CA ASP A 343 -13.21 4.33 14.53
C ASP A 343 -11.83 4.31 15.17
N ARG A 344 -10.92 5.19 14.72
CA ARG A 344 -9.56 5.29 15.27
C ARG A 344 -9.59 5.71 16.74
N MET A 345 -10.37 6.72 17.09
CA MET A 345 -10.49 7.21 18.47
C MET A 345 -11.03 6.12 19.39
N ARG A 346 -12.01 5.33 18.93
CA ARG A 346 -12.57 4.20 19.70
C ARG A 346 -11.52 3.10 19.92
N ILE A 347 -10.72 2.77 18.92
CA ILE A 347 -9.62 1.79 19.06
C ILE A 347 -8.60 2.32 20.07
N MET A 348 -8.17 3.57 19.94
CA MET A 348 -7.19 4.18 20.85
C MET A 348 -7.71 4.27 22.28
N GLU A 349 -8.97 4.66 22.49
CA GLU A 349 -9.61 4.65 23.80
C GLU A 349 -9.68 3.23 24.39
N ALA A 350 -10.04 2.23 23.58
CA ALA A 350 -10.12 0.85 24.03
C ALA A 350 -8.74 0.29 24.43
N VAL A 351 -7.68 0.62 23.69
CA VAL A 351 -6.30 0.26 24.03
C VAL A 351 -5.83 1.01 25.28
N ALA A 352 -6.01 2.33 25.33
CA ALA A 352 -5.64 3.18 26.47
C ALA A 352 -6.28 2.71 27.78
N THR A 353 -7.56 2.30 27.73
CA THR A 353 -8.31 1.78 28.88
C THR A 353 -8.02 0.31 29.22
N GLY A 354 -7.20 -0.38 28.40
CA GLY A 354 -6.91 -1.81 28.54
C GLY A 354 -8.11 -2.72 28.22
N ARG A 355 -9.18 -2.18 27.63
CA ARG A 355 -10.33 -2.96 27.14
C ARG A 355 -9.96 -3.82 25.93
N LEU A 356 -9.01 -3.34 25.12
CA LEU A 356 -8.49 -4.01 23.95
C LEU A 356 -6.99 -4.24 24.14
N ASN A 357 -6.56 -5.51 24.11
CA ASN A 357 -5.14 -5.84 24.13
C ASN A 357 -4.56 -5.56 22.74
N ILE A 358 -3.47 -4.79 22.64
CA ILE A 358 -2.92 -4.48 21.32
C ILE A 358 -2.44 -5.72 20.56
N GLU A 359 -1.89 -6.71 21.26
CA GLU A 359 -1.48 -7.98 20.65
C GLU A 359 -2.66 -8.73 19.99
N SER A 360 -3.90 -8.45 20.40
CA SER A 360 -5.10 -9.05 19.79
C SER A 360 -5.58 -8.35 18.52
N ILE A 361 -5.06 -7.15 18.23
CA ILE A 361 -5.38 -6.37 17.02
C ILE A 361 -4.16 -6.11 16.13
N ARG A 362 -2.97 -6.58 16.54
CA ARG A 362 -1.78 -6.64 15.69
C ARG A 362 -2.12 -7.48 14.46
N ASN A 363 -1.56 -7.11 13.31
CA ASN A 363 -1.80 -7.82 12.06
C ASN A 363 -0.56 -8.63 11.69
N GLY A 364 -0.65 -9.96 11.79
CA GLY A 364 0.46 -10.85 11.45
C GLY A 364 0.91 -10.71 9.99
N ALA A 365 0.00 -10.33 9.09
CA ALA A 365 0.31 -10.08 7.68
C ALA A 365 1.36 -8.99 7.48
N THR A 366 1.34 -7.91 8.27
CA THR A 366 2.34 -6.84 8.19
C THR A 366 3.72 -7.33 8.62
N LEU A 367 3.78 -8.26 9.56
CA LEU A 367 5.04 -8.86 10.01
C LEU A 367 5.58 -9.85 8.97
N TRP A 368 4.70 -10.62 8.33
CA TRP A 368 5.05 -11.48 7.20
C TRP A 368 5.55 -10.68 6.00
N ASP A 369 4.90 -9.56 5.68
CA ASP A 369 5.33 -8.65 4.62
C ASP A 369 6.73 -8.06 4.90
N ARG A 370 6.97 -7.59 6.14
CA ARG A 370 8.31 -7.13 6.57
C ARG A 370 9.37 -8.22 6.45
N LEU A 371 9.04 -9.44 6.86
CA LEU A 371 9.95 -10.59 6.75
C LEU A 371 10.24 -10.91 5.28
N GLY A 372 9.22 -10.84 4.44
CA GLY A 372 9.35 -10.99 3.00
C GLY A 372 10.25 -9.93 2.37
N GLY A 373 10.01 -8.66 2.70
CA GLY A 373 10.83 -7.53 2.28
C GLY A 373 12.27 -7.61 2.80
N TRP A 374 12.51 -8.33 3.90
CA TRP A 374 13.87 -8.67 4.33
C TRP A 374 14.53 -9.69 3.39
N PHE A 375 13.87 -10.81 3.09
CA PHE A 375 14.41 -11.82 2.16
C PHE A 375 14.58 -11.29 0.73
N GLU A 376 13.69 -10.41 0.26
CA GLU A 376 13.81 -9.77 -1.05
C GLU A 376 15.06 -8.91 -1.18
N ARG A 377 15.56 -8.34 -0.07
CA ARG A 377 16.77 -7.49 -0.04
C ARG A 377 18.06 -8.28 0.04
N LEU A 378 18.02 -9.61 0.17
CA LEU A 378 19.23 -10.41 0.16
C LEU A 378 19.98 -10.21 -1.17
N PRO A 379 21.33 -10.21 -1.15
CA PRO A 379 22.12 -10.12 -2.37
C PRO A 379 21.69 -11.17 -3.40
N SER A 380 21.66 -10.79 -4.68
CA SER A 380 21.25 -11.69 -5.78
C SER A 380 21.96 -13.06 -5.75
N ALA A 381 23.23 -13.10 -5.35
CA ALA A 381 23.99 -14.33 -5.16
C ALA A 381 23.39 -15.26 -4.09
N ALA A 382 22.98 -14.69 -2.94
CA ALA A 382 22.30 -15.44 -1.89
C ALA A 382 20.93 -15.93 -2.36
N GLN A 383 20.18 -15.13 -3.14
CA GLN A 383 18.91 -15.57 -3.68
C GLN A 383 19.03 -16.74 -4.67
N VAL A 384 20.05 -16.72 -5.53
CA VAL A 384 20.38 -17.84 -6.42
C VAL A 384 20.82 -19.07 -5.64
N ALA A 385 21.67 -18.89 -4.62
CA ALA A 385 22.08 -19.97 -3.73
C ALA A 385 20.87 -20.62 -3.03
N GLY A 386 19.95 -19.81 -2.52
CA GLY A 386 18.73 -20.29 -1.88
C GLY A 386 17.82 -21.10 -2.80
N LEU A 387 17.61 -20.64 -4.05
CA LEU A 387 16.88 -21.40 -5.06
C LEU A 387 17.57 -22.75 -5.37
N LYS A 388 18.90 -22.77 -5.43
CA LYS A 388 19.66 -24.00 -5.62
C LYS A 388 19.50 -24.97 -4.44
N ILE A 389 19.54 -24.47 -3.20
CA ILE A 389 19.29 -25.27 -1.99
C ILE A 389 17.92 -25.94 -2.04
N PHE A 390 16.91 -25.25 -2.58
CA PHE A 390 15.57 -25.78 -2.82
C PHE A 390 15.40 -26.71 -4.02
N GLY A 391 16.49 -26.98 -4.75
CA GLY A 391 16.46 -27.82 -5.94
C GLY A 391 15.71 -27.19 -7.11
N VAL A 392 15.53 -25.85 -7.11
CA VAL A 392 15.01 -25.13 -8.27
C VAL A 392 16.15 -25.04 -9.28
N ALA A 393 16.05 -25.81 -10.36
CA ALA A 393 17.00 -25.78 -11.45
C ALA A 393 16.85 -24.47 -12.24
N LEU A 394 17.77 -23.53 -12.03
CA LEU A 394 17.93 -22.39 -12.91
C LEU A 394 18.82 -22.83 -14.06
N ASP A 395 18.25 -23.01 -15.25
CA ASP A 395 19.07 -23.16 -16.45
C ASP A 395 19.74 -21.83 -16.80
N ASP A 396 20.86 -21.90 -17.52
CA ASP A 396 21.66 -20.73 -17.89
C ASP A 396 20.85 -19.71 -18.69
N GLU A 397 19.88 -20.16 -19.50
CA GLU A 397 19.04 -19.30 -20.34
C GLU A 397 18.04 -18.49 -19.50
N ARG A 398 17.42 -19.11 -18.50
CA ARG A 398 16.49 -18.47 -17.56
C ARG A 398 17.23 -17.55 -16.62
N LEU A 399 18.38 -17.96 -16.11
CA LEU A 399 19.22 -17.12 -15.26
C LEU A 399 19.73 -15.90 -16.05
N THR A 400 20.11 -16.08 -17.31
CA THR A 400 20.45 -14.97 -18.22
C THR A 400 19.23 -14.08 -18.49
N THR A 401 18.05 -14.64 -18.73
CA THR A 401 16.81 -13.86 -18.96
C THR A 401 16.42 -13.04 -17.73
N LEU A 402 16.56 -13.61 -16.53
CA LEU A 402 16.29 -12.93 -15.26
C LEU A 402 17.28 -11.79 -15.00
N LEU A 403 18.56 -12.02 -15.31
CA LEU A 403 19.60 -10.98 -15.22
C LEU A 403 19.41 -9.88 -16.26
N ASP A 404 19.12 -10.24 -17.51
CA ASP A 404 18.92 -9.29 -18.61
C ASP A 404 17.63 -8.49 -18.45
N GLY A 405 16.58 -9.09 -17.88
CA GLY A 405 15.33 -8.40 -17.54
C GLY A 405 15.43 -7.40 -16.38
N SER A 406 16.51 -7.48 -15.58
CA SER A 406 16.78 -6.54 -14.48
C SER A 406 17.55 -5.27 -14.91
N SER A 407 17.81 -5.11 -16.22
CA SER A 407 18.68 -4.08 -16.79
C SER A 407 18.17 -2.63 -16.75
N GLY A 408 17.14 -2.33 -15.95
CA GLY A 408 16.58 -0.98 -15.78
C GLY A 408 17.17 -0.13 -14.65
N GLY A 409 18.15 -0.63 -13.89
CA GLY A 409 18.79 0.09 -12.79
C GLY A 409 20.27 -0.26 -12.64
N PRO A 410 21.12 0.65 -12.12
CA PRO A 410 22.54 0.38 -11.93
C PRO A 410 22.69 -0.73 -10.89
N SER A 411 22.98 -1.94 -11.36
CA SER A 411 23.24 -3.09 -10.49
C SER A 411 24.67 -3.04 -9.95
N ASP A 412 24.96 -2.01 -9.15
CA ASP A 412 26.22 -1.84 -8.42
C ASP A 412 26.39 -2.86 -7.28
N ASP A 413 25.35 -3.64 -6.96
CA ASP A 413 25.41 -4.58 -5.82
C ASP A 413 26.34 -5.76 -6.02
N LEU A 414 26.43 -6.25 -7.26
CA LEU A 414 27.27 -7.41 -7.49
C LEU A 414 28.74 -7.02 -7.35
N LEU A 415 29.09 -5.74 -7.61
CA LEU A 415 30.45 -5.24 -7.73
C LEU A 415 30.45 -3.72 -7.63
N GLY A 416 31.02 -3.16 -6.56
CA GLY A 416 31.35 -1.73 -6.52
C GLY A 416 32.48 -1.38 -7.49
N LEU A 417 32.23 -1.46 -8.81
CA LEU A 417 33.24 -1.25 -9.86
C LEU A 417 32.68 -0.52 -11.09
N GLU A 418 33.47 0.48 -11.49
CA GLU A 418 33.30 1.45 -12.58
C GLU A 418 32.97 0.83 -13.97
N GLU A 419 32.42 1.67 -14.86
CA GLU A 419 31.73 1.41 -16.15
C GLU A 419 32.46 0.56 -17.23
N ASP A 420 33.60 -0.04 -16.96
CA ASP A 420 34.50 -0.64 -17.95
C ASP A 420 34.22 -2.12 -18.26
N GLY A 421 32.98 -2.51 -18.60
CA GLY A 421 32.64 -3.84 -19.18
C GLY A 421 33.05 -5.10 -18.37
N THR A 422 33.71 -4.93 -17.23
CA THR A 422 34.20 -5.95 -16.30
C THR A 422 33.07 -6.44 -15.39
N SER A 423 32.02 -5.63 -15.26
CA SER A 423 30.81 -5.92 -14.48
C SER A 423 30.17 -7.25 -14.88
N ASN A 424 29.95 -7.53 -16.18
CA ASN A 424 29.29 -8.77 -16.60
C ASN A 424 30.10 -10.04 -16.32
N ARG A 425 31.43 -9.97 -16.36
CA ARG A 425 32.28 -11.14 -16.07
C ARG A 425 32.26 -11.47 -14.58
N LEU A 426 32.46 -10.46 -13.76
CA LEU A 426 32.46 -10.59 -12.31
C LEU A 426 31.05 -10.98 -11.78
N ARG A 427 29.95 -10.54 -12.42
CA ARG A 427 28.59 -11.06 -12.11
C ARG A 427 28.51 -12.58 -12.29
N ARG A 428 29.06 -13.12 -13.39
CA ARG A 428 29.09 -14.57 -13.61
C ARG A 428 29.99 -15.29 -12.62
N GLU A 429 31.12 -14.71 -12.23
CA GLU A 429 32.03 -15.31 -11.24
C GLU A 429 31.37 -15.38 -9.85
N VAL A 430 30.70 -14.30 -9.41
CA VAL A 430 29.93 -14.28 -8.15
C VAL A 430 28.79 -15.29 -8.17
N LEU A 431 28.05 -15.37 -9.29
CA LEU A 431 26.97 -16.34 -9.45
C LEU A 431 27.49 -17.79 -9.53
N SER A 432 28.63 -18.03 -10.20
CA SER A 432 29.28 -19.34 -10.22
C SER A 432 29.69 -19.75 -8.80
N SER A 433 30.28 -18.84 -8.03
CA SER A 433 30.63 -19.11 -6.63
C SER A 433 29.40 -19.43 -5.78
N ALA A 434 28.29 -18.70 -5.99
CA ALA A 434 27.02 -18.99 -5.31
C ALA A 434 26.44 -20.36 -5.66
N LEU A 435 26.66 -20.83 -6.90
CA LEU A 435 26.28 -22.16 -7.32
C LEU A 435 27.27 -23.22 -6.81
N GLU A 436 28.57 -22.92 -6.69
CA GLU A 436 29.58 -23.86 -6.21
C GLU A 436 29.41 -24.18 -4.72
N ASP A 437 29.14 -23.16 -3.89
CA ASP A 437 28.88 -23.31 -2.45
C ASP A 437 27.65 -22.49 -2.02
N PRO A 438 26.44 -23.02 -2.27
CA PRO A 438 25.22 -22.29 -1.99
C PRO A 438 24.97 -22.11 -0.49
N MET A 439 25.35 -23.08 0.35
CA MET A 439 25.16 -22.98 1.80
C MET A 439 26.02 -21.89 2.42
N ALA A 440 27.33 -21.83 2.10
CA ALA A 440 28.20 -20.78 2.63
C ALA A 440 27.78 -19.39 2.12
N THR A 441 27.33 -19.30 0.86
CA THR A 441 26.85 -18.04 0.28
C THR A 441 25.59 -17.54 0.99
N TRP A 442 24.66 -18.45 1.29
CA TRP A 442 23.45 -18.13 2.05
C TRP A 442 23.75 -17.69 3.48
N LEU A 443 24.52 -18.49 4.23
CA LEU A 443 24.89 -18.18 5.63
C LEU A 443 25.59 -16.81 5.74
N LYS A 444 26.50 -16.49 4.81
CA LYS A 444 27.20 -15.21 4.81
C LYS A 444 26.24 -14.02 4.69
N ALA A 445 25.13 -14.18 3.96
CA ALA A 445 24.14 -13.12 3.78
C ALA A 445 23.14 -13.06 4.94
N VAL A 446 22.74 -14.20 5.50
CA VAL A 446 21.66 -14.30 6.49
C VAL A 446 22.13 -14.19 7.93
N GLU A 447 23.28 -14.77 8.29
CA GLU A 447 23.74 -14.85 9.68
C GLU A 447 23.78 -13.50 10.43
N PRO A 448 24.26 -12.38 9.81
CA PRO A 448 24.34 -11.09 10.50
C PRO A 448 23.02 -10.56 11.06
N GLU A 449 21.89 -10.96 10.48
CA GLU A 449 20.54 -10.49 10.87
C GLU A 449 19.60 -11.64 11.27
N SER A 450 20.14 -12.86 11.47
CA SER A 450 19.37 -14.07 11.79
C SER A 450 18.51 -13.94 13.06
N GLU A 451 19.03 -13.29 14.12
CA GLU A 451 18.29 -13.07 15.36
C GLU A 451 17.08 -12.14 15.15
N THR A 452 17.26 -11.04 14.41
CA THR A 452 16.19 -10.11 14.05
C THR A 452 15.11 -10.81 13.22
N MET A 453 15.53 -11.60 12.23
CA MET A 453 14.64 -12.37 11.37
C MET A 453 13.83 -13.40 12.17
N LEU A 454 14.48 -14.17 13.04
CA LEU A 454 13.82 -15.17 13.89
C LEU A 454 12.85 -14.52 14.89
N THR A 455 13.20 -13.36 15.44
CA THR A 455 12.32 -12.60 16.32
C THR A 455 11.08 -12.14 15.56
N LEU A 456 11.25 -11.59 14.35
CA LEU A 456 10.13 -11.17 13.51
C LEU A 456 9.22 -12.34 13.11
N ALA A 457 9.80 -13.49 12.78
CA ALA A 457 9.05 -14.70 12.45
C ALA A 457 8.29 -15.26 13.66
N ALA A 458 8.91 -15.24 14.85
CA ALA A 458 8.27 -15.64 16.09
C ALA A 458 7.12 -14.70 16.48
N ASP A 459 7.33 -13.39 16.36
CA ASP A 459 6.30 -12.37 16.55
C ASP A 459 5.13 -12.60 15.59
N ALA A 460 5.40 -12.77 14.29
CA ALA A 460 4.36 -13.03 13.29
C ALA A 460 3.55 -14.29 13.63
N THR A 461 4.23 -15.33 14.08
CA THR A 461 3.61 -16.60 14.51
C THR A 461 2.75 -16.45 15.78
N ALA A 462 3.09 -15.51 16.65
CA ALA A 462 2.37 -15.29 17.91
C ALA A 462 1.06 -14.50 17.72
N VAL A 463 0.92 -13.75 16.62
CA VAL A 463 -0.28 -12.97 16.32
C VAL A 463 -1.42 -13.90 15.89
N SER A 464 -2.58 -13.77 16.52
CA SER A 464 -3.73 -14.65 16.25
C SER A 464 -4.53 -14.30 14.99
N PHE A 465 -4.21 -13.17 14.35
CA PHE A 465 -4.96 -12.59 13.24
C PHE A 465 -4.02 -12.02 12.18
N SER A 466 -4.20 -12.47 10.94
CA SER A 466 -3.47 -11.98 9.76
C SER A 466 -4.49 -11.58 8.70
N ASP A 467 -4.53 -10.30 8.36
CA ASP A 467 -5.33 -9.72 7.28
C ASP A 467 -4.36 -9.20 6.21
N PHE A 468 -4.16 -9.98 5.15
CA PHE A 468 -3.20 -9.64 4.12
C PHE A 468 -3.79 -8.54 3.23
N PRO A 469 -3.13 -7.38 3.14
CA PRO A 469 -3.67 -6.22 2.43
C PRO A 469 -3.57 -6.42 0.91
N LEU A 470 -4.42 -7.24 0.32
CA LEU A 470 -4.43 -7.46 -1.13
C LEU A 470 -5.06 -6.31 -1.94
N GLY A 471 -5.11 -5.10 -1.37
CA GLY A 471 -5.79 -3.93 -1.90
C GLY A 471 -7.32 -4.06 -1.91
N GLY A 472 -8.04 -2.94 -1.80
CA GLY A 472 -9.51 -2.91 -1.85
C GLY A 472 -10.12 -3.26 -3.22
N THR A 473 -9.29 -3.58 -4.23
CA THR A 473 -9.72 -3.90 -5.59
C THR A 473 -9.40 -5.36 -5.97
N VAL A 474 -10.21 -5.96 -6.84
CA VAL A 474 -10.09 -7.37 -7.28
C VAL A 474 -8.85 -7.60 -8.12
N GLN A 475 -8.42 -6.56 -8.84
CA GLN A 475 -7.23 -6.64 -9.68
C GLN A 475 -5.98 -6.96 -8.86
N PRO A 476 -5.62 -6.27 -7.77
CA PRO A 476 -4.46 -6.64 -6.95
C PRO A 476 -4.60 -8.00 -6.26
N ARG A 477 -5.79 -8.40 -5.76
CA ARG A 477 -6.02 -9.77 -5.21
C ARG A 477 -5.72 -10.89 -6.20
N LEU A 478 -6.06 -10.69 -7.47
CA LEU A 478 -5.98 -11.70 -8.52
C LEU A 478 -4.80 -11.53 -9.46
N ARG A 479 -4.16 -10.36 -9.47
CA ARG A 479 -2.84 -10.19 -10.05
C ARG A 479 -1.93 -10.92 -9.10
N LEU A 480 -1.75 -12.20 -9.40
CA LEU A 480 -0.85 -13.14 -8.72
C LEU A 480 0.64 -12.80 -8.96
N ARG A 481 0.89 -11.50 -9.16
CA ARG A 481 2.08 -10.73 -9.42
C ARG A 481 1.82 -9.40 -8.73
N GLY A 482 2.47 -9.19 -7.59
CA GLY A 482 2.32 -8.02 -6.75
C GLY A 482 3.40 -8.08 -5.68
N GLU A 483 3.91 -6.93 -5.27
CA GLU A 483 5.02 -6.88 -4.32
C GLU A 483 4.68 -7.60 -3.01
N ASP A 484 3.43 -7.49 -2.55
CA ASP A 484 2.98 -8.12 -1.31
C ASP A 484 3.02 -9.66 -1.39
N LEU A 485 2.48 -10.26 -2.47
CA LEU A 485 2.52 -11.73 -2.63
C LEU A 485 3.93 -12.27 -2.84
N ASP A 486 4.77 -11.52 -3.55
CA ASP A 486 6.18 -11.86 -3.77
C ASP A 486 6.94 -11.81 -2.43
N ARG A 487 6.64 -10.85 -1.55
CA ARG A 487 7.19 -10.80 -0.19
C ARG A 487 6.67 -11.93 0.68
N LEU A 488 5.37 -12.23 0.68
CA LEU A 488 4.85 -13.39 1.43
C LEU A 488 5.50 -14.69 0.96
N ARG A 489 5.72 -14.85 -0.35
CA ARG A 489 6.48 -15.98 -0.89
C ARG A 489 7.94 -15.94 -0.43
N GLY A 490 8.57 -14.78 -0.47
CA GLY A 490 9.93 -14.53 0.02
C GLY A 490 10.08 -14.93 1.49
N ALA A 491 9.12 -14.56 2.34
CA ALA A 491 9.07 -14.92 3.75
C ALA A 491 9.02 -16.43 3.94
N GLY A 492 8.02 -17.10 3.35
CA GLY A 492 7.84 -18.54 3.50
C GLY A 492 8.99 -19.36 2.91
N ARG A 493 9.40 -19.07 1.67
CA ARG A 493 10.51 -19.78 1.03
C ARG A 493 11.84 -19.46 1.71
N GLY A 494 12.07 -18.20 2.08
CA GLY A 494 13.28 -17.76 2.78
C GLY A 494 13.50 -18.50 4.10
N LEU A 495 12.46 -18.59 4.94
CA LEU A 495 12.50 -19.35 6.19
C LEU A 495 12.78 -20.84 5.96
N LEU A 496 12.10 -21.45 4.98
CA LEU A 496 12.29 -22.86 4.67
C LEU A 496 13.69 -23.14 4.05
N ILE A 497 14.28 -22.19 3.30
CA ILE A 497 15.67 -22.27 2.81
C ILE A 497 16.62 -22.21 4.00
N ASP A 498 16.46 -21.23 4.90
CA ASP A 498 17.33 -21.12 6.07
C ASP A 498 17.24 -22.41 6.91
N ALA A 499 16.04 -22.93 7.16
CA ALA A 499 15.86 -24.19 7.89
C ALA A 499 16.63 -25.34 7.24
N THR A 500 16.61 -25.43 5.91
CA THR A 500 17.37 -26.45 5.16
C THR A 500 18.88 -26.28 5.37
N VAL A 501 19.38 -25.04 5.30
CA VAL A 501 20.80 -24.72 5.51
C VAL A 501 21.23 -25.03 6.95
N ARG A 502 20.42 -24.66 7.94
CA ARG A 502 20.65 -24.92 9.37
C ARG A 502 20.74 -26.42 9.67
N LEU A 503 19.81 -27.20 9.12
CA LEU A 503 19.82 -28.67 9.25
C LEU A 503 21.06 -29.29 8.60
N GLY A 504 21.42 -28.83 7.39
CA GLY A 504 22.63 -29.29 6.70
C GLY A 504 23.91 -28.93 7.46
N LEU A 505 23.98 -27.73 8.05
CA LEU A 505 25.12 -27.30 8.87
C LEU A 505 25.25 -28.16 10.13
N ALA A 506 24.15 -28.39 10.85
CA ALA A 506 24.12 -29.27 12.02
C ALA A 506 24.64 -30.68 11.68
N ARG A 507 24.21 -31.25 10.54
CA ARG A 507 24.68 -32.55 10.06
C ARG A 507 26.17 -32.54 9.68
N SER A 508 26.66 -31.45 9.07
CA SER A 508 28.07 -31.32 8.70
C SER A 508 28.97 -31.31 9.93
N ILE A 509 28.58 -30.57 10.98
CA ILE A 509 29.30 -30.54 12.26
C ILE A 509 29.26 -31.91 12.94
N GLU A 510 28.10 -32.58 12.94
CA GLU A 510 27.93 -33.92 13.50
C GLU A 510 28.83 -34.96 12.81
N PHE A 511 28.91 -34.93 11.48
CA PHE A 511 29.81 -35.81 10.72
C PHE A 511 31.30 -35.51 11.01
N GLY A 512 31.66 -34.25 11.17
CA GLY A 512 33.01 -33.85 11.59
C GLY A 512 33.38 -34.41 12.97
N LEU A 513 32.45 -34.32 13.92
CA LEU A 513 32.61 -34.90 15.25
C LEU A 513 32.76 -36.43 15.23
N GLU A 514 31.93 -37.14 14.45
CA GLU A 514 32.01 -38.59 14.33
C GLU A 514 33.36 -39.06 13.74
N ALA A 515 33.89 -38.29 12.77
CA ALA A 515 35.20 -38.56 12.19
C ALA A 515 36.32 -38.37 13.24
N ASP A 516 36.30 -37.27 13.99
CA ASP A 516 37.31 -36.96 15.02
C ASP A 516 37.27 -37.96 16.20
N GLU A 517 36.07 -38.36 16.66
CA GLU A 517 35.88 -39.37 17.72
C GLU A 517 36.42 -40.76 17.30
N SER A 518 36.49 -41.04 15.99
CA SER A 518 37.03 -42.30 15.48
C SER A 518 38.57 -42.34 15.45
N GLU A 519 39.22 -41.17 15.39
CA GLU A 519 40.69 -41.06 15.26
C GLU A 519 41.40 -40.81 16.59
N THR A 520 40.74 -40.16 17.55
CA THR A 520 41.35 -39.78 18.83
C THR A 520 40.77 -40.55 20.00
N ASN A 521 41.63 -40.99 20.94
CA ASN A 521 41.19 -41.64 22.17
C ASN A 521 40.85 -40.55 23.20
N PRO A 522 39.56 -40.25 23.48
CA PRO A 522 39.15 -39.09 24.27
C PRO A 522 39.58 -39.14 25.74
N ALA A 523 40.19 -40.24 26.19
CA ALA A 523 40.59 -40.44 27.57
C ALA A 523 41.85 -39.66 28.00
N GLU A 524 42.63 -39.09 27.07
CA GLU A 524 43.92 -38.46 27.40
C GLU A 524 43.97 -36.93 27.21
N ASP A 525 42.96 -36.30 26.60
CA ASP A 525 43.01 -34.86 26.28
C ASP A 525 41.77 -34.09 26.75
N THR A 526 41.89 -33.37 27.88
CA THR A 526 40.80 -32.56 28.44
C THR A 526 40.41 -31.37 27.54
N GLU A 527 41.34 -30.84 26.73
CA GLU A 527 41.02 -29.74 25.80
C GLU A 527 40.08 -30.22 24.66
N SER A 528 40.12 -31.51 24.33
CA SER A 528 39.22 -32.12 23.34
C SER A 528 37.78 -32.22 23.84
N ALA A 529 37.56 -32.46 25.15
CA ALA A 529 36.22 -32.61 25.71
C ALA A 529 35.39 -31.32 25.63
N ASP A 530 36.00 -30.17 25.95
CA ASP A 530 35.34 -28.86 25.89
C ASP A 530 34.99 -28.47 24.43
N ALA A 531 35.86 -28.83 23.47
CA ALA A 531 35.61 -28.60 22.05
C ALA A 531 34.43 -29.44 21.53
N VAL A 532 34.36 -30.73 21.91
CA VAL A 532 33.23 -31.61 21.56
C VAL A 532 31.92 -31.10 22.17
N GLU A 533 31.93 -30.65 23.42
CA GLU A 533 30.75 -30.07 24.07
C GLU A 533 30.28 -28.77 23.38
N SER A 534 31.23 -27.92 22.98
CA SER A 534 30.95 -26.70 22.20
C SER A 534 30.31 -27.02 20.84
N MET A 535 30.85 -28.00 20.10
CA MET A 535 30.28 -28.42 18.82
C MET A 535 28.89 -29.06 18.98
N ARG A 536 28.66 -29.88 20.02
CA ARG A 536 27.33 -30.41 20.34
C ARG A 536 26.32 -29.31 20.66
N SER A 537 26.74 -28.29 21.41
CA SER A 537 25.92 -27.12 21.69
C SER A 537 25.56 -26.34 20.43
N MET A 538 26.50 -26.24 19.48
CA MET A 538 26.27 -25.62 18.17
C MET A 538 25.28 -26.42 17.32
N ILE A 539 25.42 -27.76 17.25
CA ILE A 539 24.46 -28.64 16.56
C ILE A 539 23.04 -28.42 17.11
N GLU A 540 22.89 -28.36 18.42
CA GLU A 540 21.61 -28.18 19.11
C GLU A 540 20.99 -26.81 18.82
N LEU A 541 21.81 -25.76 18.81
CA LEU A 541 21.40 -24.40 18.45
C LEU A 541 20.87 -24.33 17.02
N GLU A 542 21.60 -24.88 16.05
CA GLU A 542 21.19 -24.86 14.64
C GLU A 542 19.90 -25.67 14.41
N ARG A 543 19.75 -26.82 15.09
CA ARG A 543 18.49 -27.59 15.09
C ARG A 543 17.33 -26.81 15.71
N GLN A 544 17.57 -26.02 16.75
CA GLN A 544 16.55 -25.16 17.37
C GLN A 544 16.12 -24.02 16.44
N ARG A 545 17.07 -23.35 15.77
CA ARG A 545 16.80 -22.30 14.77
C ARG A 545 15.96 -22.85 13.61
N ALA A 546 16.38 -23.98 13.03
CA ALA A 546 15.63 -24.69 11.98
C ALA A 546 14.20 -25.04 12.41
N THR A 547 14.03 -25.51 13.65
CA THR A 547 12.69 -25.83 14.17
C THR A 547 11.80 -24.58 14.25
N THR A 548 12.38 -23.44 14.66
CA THR A 548 11.66 -22.16 14.76
C THR A 548 11.22 -21.68 13.37
N GLU A 549 12.10 -21.74 12.37
CA GLU A 549 11.79 -21.38 10.98
C GLU A 549 10.72 -22.29 10.36
N LEU A 550 10.77 -23.60 10.63
CA LEU A 550 9.75 -24.55 10.18
C LEU A 550 8.38 -24.23 10.78
N VAL A 551 8.32 -23.95 12.09
CA VAL A 551 7.08 -23.59 12.79
C VAL A 551 6.53 -22.26 12.28
N ALA A 552 7.39 -21.26 12.08
CA ALA A 552 6.98 -19.98 11.50
C ALA A 552 6.44 -20.14 10.07
N SER A 553 7.07 -20.98 9.25
CA SER A 553 6.58 -21.28 7.90
C SER A 553 5.22 -21.97 7.92
N ILE A 554 4.99 -22.86 8.89
CA ILE A 554 3.68 -23.51 9.13
C ILE A 554 2.62 -22.48 9.55
N ALA A 555 2.98 -21.52 10.40
CA ALA A 555 2.08 -20.44 10.81
C ALA A 555 1.69 -19.54 9.64
N LEU A 556 2.64 -19.15 8.78
CA LEU A 556 2.34 -18.41 7.55
C LEU A 556 1.39 -19.21 6.63
N ILE A 557 1.62 -20.52 6.47
CA ILE A 557 0.71 -21.40 5.70
C ILE A 557 -0.71 -21.39 6.31
N GLN A 558 -0.82 -21.50 7.64
CA GLN A 558 -2.10 -21.43 8.35
C GLN A 558 -2.80 -20.10 8.09
N ASP A 559 -2.09 -18.98 8.18
CA ASP A 559 -2.64 -17.64 7.97
C ASP A 559 -3.14 -17.46 6.54
N LEU A 560 -2.33 -17.88 5.55
CA LEU A 560 -2.71 -17.84 4.13
C LEU A 560 -3.96 -18.68 3.82
N ILE A 561 -4.17 -19.80 4.51
CA ILE A 561 -5.38 -20.64 4.35
C ILE A 561 -6.58 -20.03 5.09
N SER A 562 -6.32 -19.30 6.17
CA SER A 562 -7.35 -18.67 7.00
C SER A 562 -7.93 -17.42 6.36
N ASP A 563 -7.14 -16.67 5.59
CA ASP A 563 -7.58 -15.54 4.76
C ASP A 563 -7.96 -16.01 3.33
N PRO A 564 -9.26 -16.13 3.02
CA PRO A 564 -9.73 -16.74 1.78
C PRO A 564 -9.44 -15.85 0.56
N ALA A 565 -8.32 -16.11 -0.11
CA ALA A 565 -8.00 -15.59 -1.43
C ALA A 565 -7.38 -16.70 -2.30
N ILE A 566 -7.66 -16.69 -3.60
CA ILE A 566 -7.09 -17.68 -4.53
C ILE A 566 -5.56 -17.59 -4.53
N ALA A 567 -5.02 -16.37 -4.42
CA ALA A 567 -3.59 -16.12 -4.34
C ALA A 567 -2.93 -16.77 -3.13
N HIS A 568 -3.49 -16.54 -1.95
CA HIS A 568 -2.97 -17.09 -0.70
C HIS A 568 -3.05 -18.61 -0.70
N LEU A 569 -4.15 -19.19 -1.20
CA LEU A 569 -4.28 -20.64 -1.33
C LEU A 569 -3.19 -21.25 -2.22
N ILE A 570 -2.94 -20.65 -3.40
CA ILE A 570 -1.91 -21.16 -4.31
C ILE A 570 -0.53 -21.07 -3.65
N LEU A 571 -0.24 -19.94 -2.97
CA LEU A 571 1.01 -19.76 -2.23
C LEU A 571 1.15 -20.77 -1.10
N ALA A 572 0.10 -21.00 -0.30
CA ALA A 572 0.09 -21.99 0.76
C ALA A 572 0.35 -23.41 0.21
N CYS A 573 -0.19 -23.74 -0.96
CA CYS A 573 0.08 -25.02 -1.64
C CYS A 573 1.55 -25.19 -2.02
N ASP A 574 2.19 -24.12 -2.53
CA ASP A 574 3.62 -24.09 -2.88
C ASP A 574 4.51 -24.24 -1.63
N LEU A 575 4.18 -23.51 -0.57
CA LEU A 575 4.91 -23.56 0.71
C LEU A 575 4.75 -24.93 1.39
N LEU A 576 3.56 -25.55 1.36
CA LEU A 576 3.35 -26.92 1.86
C LEU A 576 4.19 -27.95 1.11
N GLN A 577 4.29 -27.81 -0.22
CA GLN A 577 5.16 -28.69 -1.01
C GLN A 577 6.63 -28.52 -0.62
N SER A 578 7.06 -27.27 -0.39
CA SER A 578 8.44 -26.97 0.02
C SER A 578 8.72 -27.50 1.42
N LEU A 579 7.81 -27.29 2.37
CA LEU A 579 7.87 -27.83 3.73
C LEU A 579 8.00 -29.35 3.75
N GLN A 580 7.19 -30.06 2.95
CA GLN A 580 7.29 -31.52 2.84
C GLN A 580 8.69 -31.97 2.43
N ARG A 581 9.29 -31.32 1.41
CA ARG A 581 10.65 -31.67 0.96
C ARG A 581 11.68 -31.48 2.06
N VAL A 582 11.58 -30.41 2.85
CA VAL A 582 12.49 -30.16 3.98
C VAL A 582 12.34 -31.26 5.04
N LEU A 583 11.10 -31.59 5.43
CA LEU A 583 10.83 -32.60 6.45
C LEU A 583 11.17 -34.03 6.02
N GLU A 584 11.10 -34.34 4.72
CA GLU A 584 11.49 -35.63 4.15
C GLU A 584 13.01 -35.78 3.96
N SER A 585 13.77 -34.69 4.09
CA SER A 585 15.22 -34.72 3.96
C SER A 585 15.87 -35.55 5.07
N ASP A 586 16.99 -36.20 4.76
CA ASP A 586 17.79 -36.91 5.76
C ASP A 586 18.30 -35.96 6.86
N ASP A 587 18.52 -34.69 6.53
CA ASP A 587 19.01 -33.65 7.44
C ASP A 587 17.98 -33.29 8.52
N ALA A 588 16.68 -33.45 8.23
CA ALA A 588 15.60 -33.23 9.20
C ALA A 588 15.41 -34.41 10.17
N ALA A 589 15.98 -35.59 9.88
CA ALA A 589 15.73 -36.80 10.68
C ALA A 589 16.03 -36.63 12.18
N PRO A 590 17.14 -35.98 12.61
CA PRO A 590 17.41 -35.73 14.02
C PRO A 590 16.38 -34.82 14.70
N VAL A 591 15.93 -33.77 14.01
CA VAL A 591 14.88 -32.86 14.52
C VAL A 591 13.55 -33.59 14.70
N LEU A 592 13.21 -34.51 13.78
CA LEU A 592 11.99 -35.32 13.88
C LEU A 592 12.09 -36.48 14.89
N ALA A 593 13.31 -36.90 15.25
CA ALA A 593 13.54 -37.88 16.29
C ALA A 593 13.40 -37.28 17.70
N ASP A 594 13.75 -36.01 17.87
CA ASP A 594 13.56 -35.25 19.10
C ASP A 594 12.05 -35.07 19.42
N PRO A 595 11.56 -35.58 20.56
CA PRO A 595 10.14 -35.48 20.90
C PRO A 595 9.62 -34.05 21.03
N ILE A 596 10.41 -33.13 21.59
CA ILE A 596 9.99 -31.75 21.85
C ILE A 596 9.82 -31.01 20.52
N ARG A 597 10.82 -31.08 19.66
CA ARG A 597 10.80 -30.41 18.35
C ARG A 597 9.74 -30.99 17.42
N ARG A 598 9.66 -32.33 17.35
CA ARG A 598 8.63 -33.02 16.58
C ARG A 598 7.23 -32.64 17.03
N ASP A 599 6.98 -32.62 18.34
CA ASP A 599 5.66 -32.30 18.87
C ASP A 599 5.31 -30.82 18.67
N LEU A 600 6.30 -29.91 18.64
CA LEU A 600 6.10 -28.50 18.27
C LEU A 600 5.71 -28.33 16.80
N ILE A 601 6.40 -29.02 15.88
CA ILE A 601 6.06 -29.03 14.45
C ILE A 601 4.66 -29.63 14.25
N ALA A 602 4.35 -30.74 14.94
CA ALA A 602 3.04 -31.38 14.88
C ALA A 602 1.92 -30.43 15.37
N ALA A 603 2.15 -29.71 16.46
CA ALA A 603 1.18 -28.74 16.98
C ALA A 603 0.88 -27.63 15.97
N GLY A 604 1.90 -27.12 15.26
CA GLY A 604 1.71 -26.16 14.17
C GLY A 604 0.86 -26.73 13.04
N LEU A 605 1.15 -27.96 12.58
CA LEU A 605 0.38 -28.59 11.49
C LEU A 605 -1.07 -28.91 11.89
N GLU A 606 -1.32 -29.20 13.16
CA GLU A 606 -2.67 -29.40 13.70
C GLU A 606 -3.49 -28.10 13.68
N ALA A 607 -2.83 -26.94 13.73
CA ALA A 607 -3.48 -25.62 13.68
C ALA A 607 -3.90 -25.19 12.26
N ILE A 608 -3.32 -25.79 11.20
CA ILE A 608 -3.75 -25.53 9.82
C ILE A 608 -5.22 -25.98 9.63
N PRO A 609 -6.14 -25.10 9.16
CA PRO A 609 -7.54 -25.44 8.95
C PRO A 609 -7.71 -26.61 7.97
N ARG A 610 -8.31 -27.72 8.44
CA ARG A 610 -8.57 -28.93 7.63
C ARG A 610 -9.88 -28.84 6.84
N LYS A 611 -10.04 -27.76 6.07
CA LYS A 611 -11.15 -27.58 5.14
C LYS A 611 -10.97 -28.51 3.93
N PRO A 612 -12.04 -29.04 3.31
CA PRO A 612 -11.91 -29.85 2.09
C PRO A 612 -11.10 -29.13 1.01
N ALA A 613 -10.03 -29.78 0.52
CA ALA A 613 -9.08 -29.18 -0.42
C ALA A 613 -8.61 -27.79 0.02
N LEU A 614 -8.20 -27.68 1.29
CA LEU A 614 -7.68 -26.46 1.93
C LEU A 614 -8.59 -25.22 1.82
N GLY A 615 -9.89 -25.41 1.64
CA GLY A 615 -10.82 -24.27 1.53
C GLY A 615 -10.82 -23.60 0.15
N VAL A 616 -10.45 -24.33 -0.92
CA VAL A 616 -10.46 -23.81 -2.30
C VAL A 616 -11.79 -23.17 -2.71
N ARG A 617 -12.92 -23.67 -2.21
CA ARG A 617 -14.22 -23.08 -2.49
C ARG A 617 -14.38 -21.73 -1.80
N ASP A 618 -14.01 -21.62 -0.53
CA ASP A 618 -14.07 -20.38 0.25
C ASP A 618 -13.24 -19.28 -0.41
N ALA A 619 -12.00 -19.60 -0.82
CA ALA A 619 -11.10 -18.67 -1.52
C ALA A 619 -11.69 -18.16 -2.84
N VAL A 620 -12.27 -19.07 -3.64
CA VAL A 620 -12.91 -18.71 -4.91
C VAL A 620 -14.17 -17.88 -4.70
N ASP A 621 -14.99 -18.22 -3.71
CA ASP A 621 -16.24 -17.51 -3.43
C ASP A 621 -15.97 -16.10 -2.88
N ALA A 622 -14.92 -15.94 -2.05
CA ALA A 622 -14.49 -14.63 -1.55
C ALA A 622 -14.03 -13.68 -2.68
N ASP A 623 -13.10 -14.12 -3.53
CA ASP A 623 -12.62 -13.30 -4.65
C ASP A 623 -13.73 -13.08 -5.70
N LEU A 624 -14.62 -14.05 -5.90
CA LEU A 624 -15.79 -13.91 -6.77
C LEU A 624 -16.75 -12.84 -6.24
N GLN A 625 -17.03 -12.85 -4.95
CA GLN A 625 -17.94 -11.90 -4.33
C GLN A 625 -17.40 -10.47 -4.48
N LEU A 626 -16.11 -10.26 -4.18
CA LEU A 626 -15.47 -8.96 -4.36
C LEU A 626 -15.51 -8.49 -5.83
N TRP A 627 -15.28 -9.42 -6.77
CA TRP A 627 -15.41 -9.13 -8.20
C TRP A 627 -16.81 -8.68 -8.58
N VAL A 628 -17.83 -9.38 -8.09
CA VAL A 628 -19.23 -9.03 -8.36
C VAL A 628 -19.56 -7.66 -7.77
N ASP A 629 -19.13 -7.37 -6.54
CA ASP A 629 -19.39 -6.09 -5.89
C ASP A 629 -18.79 -4.92 -6.68
N GLN A 630 -17.58 -5.09 -7.23
CA GLN A 630 -16.93 -4.05 -8.05
C GLN A 630 -17.52 -3.95 -9.45
N ALA A 631 -17.76 -5.10 -10.10
CA ALA A 631 -18.24 -5.15 -11.47
C ALA A 631 -19.74 -4.84 -11.59
N PHE A 632 -20.50 -4.87 -10.49
CA PHE A 632 -21.94 -4.61 -10.46
C PHE A 632 -22.32 -3.71 -9.28
N ASN A 633 -21.49 -2.71 -9.01
CA ASN A 633 -21.81 -1.66 -8.04
C ASN A 633 -23.01 -0.84 -8.53
N GLY A 634 -23.97 -0.55 -7.65
CA GLY A 634 -25.18 0.21 -7.97
C GLY A 634 -26.48 -0.63 -7.91
N PRO A 635 -27.59 -0.07 -7.38
CA PRO A 635 -28.86 -0.78 -7.25
C PRO A 635 -29.46 -1.21 -8.60
N GLU A 636 -29.21 -0.48 -9.68
CA GLU A 636 -29.64 -0.78 -11.04
C GLU A 636 -29.00 -2.05 -11.62
N HIS A 637 -27.90 -2.53 -11.03
CA HIS A 637 -27.19 -3.73 -11.46
C HIS A 637 -27.56 -4.99 -10.65
N GLN A 638 -28.51 -4.90 -9.71
CA GLN A 638 -28.86 -6.02 -8.82
C GLN A 638 -29.32 -7.27 -9.60
N GLU A 639 -30.14 -7.12 -10.66
CA GLU A 639 -30.59 -8.27 -11.45
C GLU A 639 -29.42 -8.96 -12.18
N ALA A 640 -28.47 -8.15 -12.71
CA ALA A 640 -27.27 -8.64 -13.37
C ALA A 640 -26.35 -9.38 -12.38
N ARG A 641 -26.12 -8.77 -11.20
CA ARG A 641 -25.41 -9.36 -10.07
C ARG A 641 -25.97 -10.73 -9.69
N ASP A 642 -27.28 -10.82 -9.45
CA ASP A 642 -27.93 -12.08 -9.09
C ASP A 642 -27.84 -13.13 -10.21
N ALA A 643 -27.94 -12.71 -11.48
CA ALA A 643 -27.82 -13.60 -12.62
C ALA A 643 -26.40 -14.17 -12.76
N VAL A 644 -25.37 -13.36 -12.50
CA VAL A 644 -23.96 -13.76 -12.49
C VAL A 644 -23.70 -14.76 -11.38
N LEU A 645 -24.09 -14.44 -10.14
CA LEU A 645 -23.92 -15.33 -8.99
C LEU A 645 -24.59 -16.70 -9.22
N ARG A 646 -25.86 -16.73 -9.65
CA ARG A 646 -26.57 -18.00 -9.98
C ARG A 646 -25.89 -18.80 -11.08
N THR A 647 -25.31 -18.13 -12.07
CA THR A 647 -24.64 -18.80 -13.20
C THR A 647 -23.31 -19.40 -12.77
N LEU A 648 -22.58 -18.72 -11.88
CA LEU A 648 -21.25 -19.11 -11.42
C LEU A 648 -21.29 -20.08 -10.24
N ASP A 649 -22.35 -20.10 -9.44
CA ASP A 649 -22.51 -21.02 -8.30
C ASP A 649 -22.34 -22.50 -8.71
N ASN A 650 -22.82 -22.85 -9.90
CA ASN A 650 -22.70 -24.18 -10.49
C ASN A 650 -21.35 -24.48 -11.18
N ARG A 651 -20.43 -23.52 -11.22
CA ARG A 651 -19.10 -23.70 -11.82
C ARG A 651 -18.10 -24.17 -10.77
N GLY A 652 -17.20 -25.06 -11.18
CA GLY A 652 -16.11 -25.52 -10.35
C GLY A 652 -15.02 -24.44 -10.17
N PRO A 653 -14.20 -24.54 -9.10
CA PRO A 653 -13.14 -23.58 -8.77
C PRO A 653 -12.23 -23.20 -9.96
N ASN A 654 -11.79 -24.18 -10.73
CA ASN A 654 -10.87 -24.00 -11.86
C ASN A 654 -11.41 -22.99 -12.88
N ARG A 655 -12.72 -23.07 -13.18
CA ARG A 655 -13.36 -22.20 -14.17
C ARG A 655 -13.59 -20.79 -13.65
N ILE A 656 -13.90 -20.65 -12.36
CA ILE A 656 -14.08 -19.35 -11.74
C ILE A 656 -12.73 -18.64 -11.65
N HIS A 657 -11.68 -19.33 -11.20
CA HIS A 657 -10.31 -18.79 -11.24
C HIS A 657 -9.91 -18.35 -12.65
N ALA A 658 -10.13 -19.17 -13.68
CA ALA A 658 -9.80 -18.77 -15.05
C ALA A 658 -10.57 -17.52 -15.54
N LEU A 659 -11.84 -17.36 -15.13
CA LEU A 659 -12.63 -16.16 -15.41
C LEU A 659 -12.05 -14.93 -14.70
N LEU A 660 -11.73 -15.09 -13.42
CA LEU A 660 -11.18 -14.05 -12.54
C LEU A 660 -9.79 -13.59 -13.00
N SER A 661 -8.87 -14.51 -13.33
CA SER A 661 -7.58 -14.16 -13.93
C SER A 661 -7.76 -13.37 -15.22
N ARG A 662 -8.73 -13.76 -16.06
CA ARG A 662 -9.02 -13.06 -17.31
C ARG A 662 -9.52 -11.64 -17.07
N TYR A 663 -10.38 -11.45 -16.06
CA TYR A 663 -10.81 -10.12 -15.61
C TYR A 663 -9.64 -9.26 -15.11
N ALA A 664 -8.65 -9.87 -14.47
CA ALA A 664 -7.43 -9.20 -14.04
C ALA A 664 -6.44 -8.89 -15.19
N GLY A 665 -6.79 -9.20 -16.44
CA GLY A 665 -5.95 -8.99 -17.63
C GLY A 665 -4.97 -10.14 -17.92
N GLN A 666 -5.08 -11.25 -17.18
CA GLN A 666 -4.14 -12.36 -17.22
C GLN A 666 -4.73 -13.57 -17.93
N THR A 667 -3.91 -14.25 -18.72
CA THR A 667 -4.23 -15.57 -19.27
C THR A 667 -3.17 -16.58 -18.86
N LEU A 668 -3.61 -17.71 -18.32
CA LEU A 668 -2.74 -18.81 -17.91
C LEU A 668 -2.63 -19.82 -19.03
N LYS A 669 -1.39 -20.19 -19.38
CA LYS A 669 -1.10 -21.16 -20.44
C LYS A 669 -0.10 -22.19 -19.97
N ARG A 670 -0.41 -23.47 -20.18
CA ARG A 670 0.50 -24.57 -19.85
C ARG A 670 1.66 -24.64 -20.85
N ILE A 671 2.90 -24.69 -20.36
CA ILE A 671 4.13 -24.63 -21.17
C ILE A 671 4.23 -25.81 -22.17
N GLY A 672 3.79 -27.02 -21.78
CA GLY A 672 3.82 -28.20 -22.65
C GLY A 672 2.84 -28.22 -23.84
N SER A 673 1.96 -27.21 -23.96
CA SER A 673 1.02 -27.09 -25.09
C SER A 673 1.60 -26.29 -26.28
N VAL A 674 2.83 -25.79 -26.13
CA VAL A 674 3.45 -24.85 -27.07
C VAL A 674 4.81 -25.42 -27.46
N VAL A 675 4.98 -25.78 -28.74
CA VAL A 675 6.33 -25.75 -29.33
C VAL A 675 6.79 -24.32 -29.12
N PRO A 676 7.86 -24.05 -28.35
CA PRO A 676 8.26 -22.67 -28.09
C PRO A 676 8.47 -22.02 -29.44
N ALA A 677 7.56 -21.11 -29.81
CA ALA A 677 7.91 -20.13 -30.82
C ALA A 677 9.16 -19.46 -30.25
N PRO A 678 10.21 -19.23 -31.06
CA PRO A 678 11.31 -18.39 -30.61
C PRO A 678 10.67 -17.17 -29.98
N ILE A 679 11.10 -16.81 -28.77
CA ILE A 679 10.67 -15.59 -28.10
C ILE A 679 10.99 -14.49 -29.11
N THR A 680 10.01 -14.13 -29.95
CA THR A 680 10.00 -12.85 -30.63
C THR A 680 10.10 -11.91 -29.48
N LYS A 681 11.25 -11.22 -29.38
CA LYS A 681 11.41 -10.05 -28.54
C LYS A 681 10.05 -9.39 -28.50
N LEU A 682 9.44 -9.33 -27.32
CA LEU A 682 8.40 -8.36 -27.08
C LEU A 682 9.08 -7.05 -27.45
N ASP A 683 8.83 -6.55 -28.66
CA ASP A 683 9.12 -5.16 -28.95
C ASP A 683 8.38 -4.42 -27.84
N PRO A 684 9.08 -3.66 -26.97
CA PRO A 684 8.41 -2.85 -25.99
C PRO A 684 7.37 -2.05 -26.76
N SER A 685 6.10 -2.16 -26.38
CA SER A 685 5.04 -1.47 -27.09
C SER A 685 5.42 -0.01 -27.18
N GLU A 686 5.60 0.51 -28.41
CA GLU A 686 6.06 1.88 -28.68
C GLU A 686 5.12 2.96 -28.11
N ASP A 687 3.97 2.57 -27.55
CA ASP A 687 2.96 3.43 -26.95
C ASP A 687 2.90 3.40 -25.40
N GLU A 688 3.71 2.57 -24.72
CA GLU A 688 3.96 2.82 -23.29
C GLU A 688 5.06 3.87 -23.19
N PRO A 689 4.83 5.04 -22.55
CA PRO A 689 5.91 5.98 -22.32
C PRO A 689 6.99 5.23 -21.57
N ALA A 690 8.19 5.17 -22.14
CA ALA A 690 9.37 4.72 -21.44
C ALA A 690 9.47 5.58 -20.18
N TYR A 691 9.03 5.04 -19.05
CA TYR A 691 9.40 5.57 -17.75
C TYR A 691 10.90 5.33 -17.69
N GLU A 692 11.66 6.35 -18.09
CA GLU A 692 13.06 6.49 -17.70
C GLU A 692 13.05 6.54 -16.18
N LEU A 693 13.16 5.36 -15.56
CA LEU A 693 13.42 5.26 -14.14
C LEU A 693 14.72 6.05 -13.88
N PRO A 694 14.77 6.88 -12.83
CA PRO A 694 15.98 7.61 -12.47
C PRO A 694 17.18 6.67 -12.45
N ALA A 695 18.27 7.06 -13.10
CA ALA A 695 19.53 6.32 -13.10
C ALA A 695 20.04 6.20 -11.65
N GLY A 696 19.80 5.05 -11.00
CA GLY A 696 20.10 4.88 -9.58
C GLY A 696 19.27 3.83 -8.84
N MET A 697 18.12 3.43 -9.39
CA MET A 697 17.22 2.50 -8.69
C MET A 697 17.79 1.08 -8.61
N TYR A 698 18.01 0.64 -7.38
CA TYR A 698 18.37 -0.73 -7.05
C TYR A 698 17.10 -1.60 -7.04
N ARG A 699 17.01 -2.62 -7.91
CA ARG A 699 16.01 -3.68 -7.79
C ARG A 699 16.74 -5.01 -7.60
N PRO A 700 16.73 -5.60 -6.39
CA PRO A 700 17.26 -6.94 -6.22
C PRO A 700 16.44 -7.88 -7.11
N LEU A 701 17.10 -8.88 -7.70
CA LEU A 701 16.37 -9.89 -8.45
C LEU A 701 15.48 -10.61 -7.44
N LYS A 702 14.16 -10.41 -7.49
CA LYS A 702 13.17 -11.06 -6.61
C LYS A 702 13.10 -12.57 -6.90
N LEU A 703 14.18 -13.33 -6.82
CA LEU A 703 14.28 -14.69 -7.39
C LEU A 703 13.58 -15.72 -6.52
N ILE A 704 13.81 -15.66 -5.21
CA ILE A 704 13.10 -16.48 -4.22
C ILE A 704 11.59 -16.15 -4.30
N ALA A 705 11.30 -14.87 -4.50
CA ALA A 705 9.98 -14.28 -4.47
C ALA A 705 9.19 -14.39 -5.79
N SER A 706 9.77 -14.51 -7.00
CA SER A 706 9.02 -14.34 -8.27
C SER A 706 9.39 -15.31 -9.40
N SER A 707 10.40 -16.18 -9.24
CA SER A 707 11.01 -16.89 -10.38
C SER A 707 10.07 -17.83 -11.17
N GLU A 708 9.01 -18.38 -10.57
CA GLU A 708 8.12 -19.36 -11.22
C GLU A 708 6.67 -18.89 -11.43
N GLY A 709 6.30 -17.68 -10.97
CA GLY A 709 4.90 -17.31 -10.77
C GLY A 709 4.21 -18.20 -9.72
N VAL A 710 3.04 -17.78 -9.20
CA VAL A 710 2.32 -18.58 -8.18
C VAL A 710 1.92 -19.97 -8.71
N HIS A 711 1.67 -20.12 -10.01
CA HIS A 711 1.05 -21.32 -10.60
C HIS A 711 2.04 -22.47 -10.81
N GLY A 712 3.30 -22.26 -10.45
CA GLY A 712 4.38 -23.23 -10.62
C GLY A 712 4.97 -23.24 -12.02
N PRO A 713 6.06 -24.00 -12.22
CA PRO A 713 6.91 -23.91 -13.40
C PRO A 713 6.25 -24.38 -14.71
N ASP A 714 5.12 -25.09 -14.64
CA ASP A 714 4.41 -25.59 -15.83
C ASP A 714 3.45 -24.57 -16.47
N TRP A 715 3.29 -23.40 -15.85
CA TRP A 715 2.29 -22.39 -16.25
C TRP A 715 2.94 -21.03 -16.51
N LEU A 716 2.60 -20.46 -17.66
CA LEU A 716 2.98 -19.11 -18.04
C LEU A 716 1.79 -18.17 -17.84
N VAL A 717 2.00 -17.09 -17.10
CA VAL A 717 1.07 -15.96 -17.02
C VAL A 717 1.38 -15.01 -18.17
N MET A 718 0.42 -14.82 -19.07
CA MET A 718 0.52 -13.87 -20.18
C MET A 718 -0.41 -12.69 -19.93
N ASP A 719 0.16 -11.49 -19.90
CA ASP A 719 -0.60 -10.24 -19.84
C ASP A 719 -1.17 -9.95 -21.24
N THR A 720 -2.46 -9.64 -21.32
CA THR A 720 -3.15 -9.52 -22.61
C THR A 720 -4.06 -8.30 -22.64
N SER A 721 -3.59 -7.20 -23.23
CA SER A 721 -4.36 -5.96 -23.41
C SER A 721 -5.66 -6.19 -24.18
N ALA A 722 -5.63 -7.01 -25.24
CA ALA A 722 -6.81 -7.36 -26.04
C ALA A 722 -7.91 -8.09 -25.25
N THR A 723 -7.57 -8.65 -24.08
CA THR A 723 -8.52 -9.38 -23.25
C THR A 723 -9.36 -8.46 -22.38
N ASP A 724 -8.82 -7.29 -22.02
CA ASP A 724 -9.52 -6.28 -21.22
C ASP A 724 -10.75 -5.74 -21.98
N ASP A 725 -10.62 -5.47 -23.27
CA ASP A 725 -11.73 -5.01 -24.12
C ASP A 725 -12.87 -6.04 -24.19
N LEU A 726 -12.54 -7.32 -24.38
CA LEU A 726 -13.52 -8.40 -24.43
C LEU A 726 -14.25 -8.56 -23.10
N VAL A 727 -13.53 -8.45 -21.98
CA VAL A 727 -14.10 -8.51 -20.62
C VAL A 727 -15.05 -7.33 -20.41
N LYS A 728 -14.61 -6.11 -20.70
CA LYS A 728 -15.42 -4.88 -20.58
C LYS A 728 -16.68 -4.96 -21.45
N GLU A 729 -16.56 -5.37 -22.71
CA GLU A 729 -17.70 -5.55 -23.62
C GLU A 729 -18.69 -6.59 -23.07
N THR A 730 -18.17 -7.72 -22.60
CA THR A 730 -19.00 -8.79 -22.04
C THR A 730 -19.75 -8.32 -20.80
N LEU A 731 -19.08 -7.62 -19.87
CA LEU A 731 -19.70 -7.10 -18.65
C LEU A 731 -20.78 -6.04 -18.97
N ARG A 732 -20.51 -5.12 -19.90
CA ARG A 732 -21.54 -4.17 -20.38
C ARG A 732 -22.75 -4.90 -20.96
N GLY A 733 -22.53 -5.95 -21.75
CA GLY A 733 -23.60 -6.78 -22.30
C GLY A 733 -24.43 -7.48 -21.22
N ILE A 734 -23.79 -7.98 -20.16
CA ILE A 734 -24.46 -8.61 -19.02
C ILE A 734 -25.30 -7.59 -18.24
N ARG A 735 -24.75 -6.40 -17.97
CA ARG A 735 -25.47 -5.31 -17.29
C ARG A 735 -26.71 -4.89 -18.10
N ALA A 736 -26.58 -4.79 -19.43
CA ALA A 736 -27.68 -4.42 -20.31
C ALA A 736 -28.75 -5.53 -20.47
N ASN A 737 -28.35 -6.80 -20.40
CA ASN A 737 -29.27 -7.93 -20.52
C ASN A 737 -28.86 -9.11 -19.62
N PRO A 738 -29.32 -9.14 -18.35
CA PRO A 738 -29.00 -10.22 -17.41
C PRO A 738 -29.34 -11.63 -17.90
N ARG A 739 -30.26 -11.78 -18.86
CA ARG A 739 -30.62 -13.09 -19.44
C ARG A 739 -29.51 -13.69 -20.31
N ASP A 740 -28.63 -12.87 -20.85
CA ASP A 740 -27.50 -13.31 -21.67
C ASP A 740 -26.26 -13.69 -20.83
N THR A 741 -26.33 -13.59 -19.50
CA THR A 741 -25.22 -13.88 -18.57
C THR A 741 -24.50 -15.19 -18.87
N ARG A 742 -25.24 -16.29 -19.03
CA ARG A 742 -24.64 -17.60 -19.35
C ARG A 742 -23.83 -17.57 -20.65
N ARG A 743 -24.34 -16.90 -21.70
CA ARG A 743 -23.67 -16.78 -22.98
C ARG A 743 -22.45 -15.85 -22.89
N GLY A 744 -22.58 -14.72 -22.19
CA GLY A 744 -21.49 -13.78 -21.94
C GLY A 744 -20.32 -14.44 -21.22
N LEU A 745 -20.59 -15.07 -20.07
CA LEU A 745 -19.56 -15.74 -19.27
C LEU A 745 -18.92 -16.94 -19.98
N ALA A 746 -19.63 -17.59 -20.92
CA ALA A 746 -19.05 -18.66 -21.74
C ALA A 746 -17.99 -18.13 -22.74
N LYS A 747 -18.10 -16.87 -23.19
CA LYS A 747 -17.07 -16.26 -24.06
C LYS A 747 -15.75 -16.00 -23.34
N LEU A 748 -15.81 -15.84 -22.01
CA LEU A 748 -14.64 -15.57 -21.17
C LEU A 748 -13.95 -16.85 -20.68
N GLU A 749 -14.59 -18.02 -20.80
CA GLU A 749 -14.02 -19.29 -20.35
C GLU A 749 -12.68 -19.60 -21.05
N ASN A 750 -11.67 -19.98 -20.26
CA ASN A 750 -10.43 -20.55 -20.79
C ASN A 750 -10.63 -22.05 -21.02
N PRO A 751 -10.35 -22.59 -22.23
CA PRO A 751 -10.51 -24.02 -22.51
C PRO A 751 -9.58 -24.91 -21.68
N ASP A 752 -8.44 -24.40 -21.21
CA ASP A 752 -7.48 -25.14 -20.37
C ASP A 752 -7.24 -24.37 -19.06
N PRO A 753 -8.22 -24.38 -18.12
CA PRO A 753 -8.10 -23.63 -16.88
C PRO A 753 -7.04 -24.25 -15.96
N TYR A 754 -6.32 -23.41 -15.22
CA TYR A 754 -5.42 -23.88 -14.16
C TYR A 754 -6.17 -24.81 -13.19
N PRO A 755 -5.62 -26.01 -12.88
CA PRO A 755 -6.32 -27.04 -12.12
C PRO A 755 -6.30 -26.75 -10.61
N LEU A 756 -6.83 -25.58 -10.21
CA LEU A 756 -6.79 -25.06 -8.84
C LEU A 756 -7.28 -26.08 -7.79
N ALA A 757 -8.40 -26.76 -8.06
CA ALA A 757 -8.95 -27.77 -7.17
C ALA A 757 -8.03 -29.00 -7.03
N ASP A 758 -7.35 -29.41 -8.11
CA ASP A 758 -6.40 -30.53 -8.04
C ASP A 758 -5.12 -30.12 -7.30
N THR A 759 -4.63 -28.90 -7.52
CA THR A 759 -3.48 -28.35 -6.78
C THR A 759 -3.78 -28.32 -5.28
N ALA A 760 -4.96 -27.80 -4.88
CA ALA A 760 -5.36 -27.73 -3.48
C ALA A 760 -5.61 -29.13 -2.88
N GLY A 761 -6.20 -30.05 -3.65
CA GLY A 761 -6.37 -31.45 -3.23
C GLY A 761 -5.04 -32.20 -3.06
N GLN A 762 -4.04 -31.92 -3.91
CA GLN A 762 -2.69 -32.45 -3.73
C GLN A 762 -2.03 -31.89 -2.48
N ALA A 763 -2.15 -30.58 -2.21
CA ALA A 763 -1.59 -29.98 -1.02
C ALA A 763 -2.23 -30.54 0.28
N ASP A 764 -3.54 -30.79 0.29
CA ASP A 764 -4.23 -31.48 1.39
C ASP A 764 -3.70 -32.90 1.60
N ALA A 765 -3.45 -33.64 0.51
CA ALA A 765 -2.83 -34.97 0.58
C ALA A 765 -1.40 -34.90 1.15
N ARG A 766 -0.59 -33.92 0.73
CA ARG A 766 0.78 -33.71 1.27
C ARG A 766 0.75 -33.42 2.76
N LEU A 767 -0.21 -32.61 3.21
CA LEU A 767 -0.37 -32.32 4.63
C LEU A 767 -0.68 -33.61 5.42
N ALA A 768 -1.51 -34.50 4.87
CA ALA A 768 -1.76 -35.82 5.46
C ALA A 768 -0.50 -36.74 5.44
N ASP A 769 0.33 -36.66 4.41
CA ASP A 769 1.60 -37.40 4.32
C ASP A 769 2.60 -36.91 5.38
N ILE A 770 2.72 -35.59 5.59
CA ILE A 770 3.55 -35.01 6.66
C ILE A 770 3.05 -35.48 8.04
N ASP A 771 1.74 -35.47 8.29
CA ASP A 771 1.17 -36.02 9.54
C ASP A 771 1.53 -37.51 9.71
N GLY A 772 1.53 -38.27 8.60
CA GLY A 772 1.96 -39.66 8.55
C GLY A 772 3.42 -39.84 8.95
N LEU A 773 4.30 -39.04 8.36
CA LEU A 773 5.74 -39.01 8.64
C LEU A 773 6.02 -38.73 10.12
N LEU A 774 5.39 -37.71 10.70
CA LEU A 774 5.58 -37.37 12.12
C LEU A 774 5.11 -38.49 13.06
N ARG A 775 3.98 -39.15 12.74
CA ARG A 775 3.49 -40.31 13.52
C ARG A 775 4.41 -41.52 13.39
N GLU A 776 4.98 -41.77 12.21
CA GLU A 776 5.94 -42.84 12.01
C GLU A 776 7.21 -42.59 12.83
N ARG A 777 7.78 -41.38 12.73
CA ARG A 777 8.95 -40.97 13.52
C ARG A 777 8.69 -41.07 15.03
N ARG A 778 7.49 -40.71 15.48
CA ARG A 778 7.07 -40.89 16.88
C ARG A 778 7.04 -42.36 17.34
N ARG A 779 6.76 -43.30 16.44
CA ARG A 779 6.74 -44.74 16.76
C ARG A 779 8.13 -45.37 16.72
N THR A 780 9.03 -44.84 15.91
CA THR A 780 10.39 -45.37 15.72
C THR A 780 11.42 -44.68 16.61
N ALA A 781 11.08 -43.55 17.23
CA ALA A 781 11.93 -42.90 18.24
C ALA A 781 12.18 -43.86 19.42
N PRO A 782 13.45 -44.10 19.80
CA PRO A 782 13.85 -45.06 20.82
C PRO A 782 13.46 -44.69 22.25
#